data_AF-A0A7Y5MET2-F1
#
_entry.id   AF-A0A7Y5MET2-F1
#
_cell.length_a   1.000
_cell.length_b   1.000
_cell.length_c   1.000
_cell.angle_alpha   90.00
_cell.angle_beta   90.00
_cell.angle_gamma   90.00
#
_symmetry.space_group_name_H-M   'P 1'
#
loop_
_entity.id
_entity.type
_entity.pdbx_description
1 polymer ?
#
loop_
_entity_poly.entity_id
_entity_poly.type
_entity_poly.pdbx_seq_one_letter_code
_entity_poly.pdbx_strand_id
1 'polypeptide(L)'
;MQNIAQKIIGAEHLTEVIAYLKNADKYIRQGDIPHALDEIMRAREKNPTIMYARAYEEYVRSVLLKQTDLHGPGGDTAARDAVIAQLMPTLEKILDLAIKEVKRSAVTAYKQKEVFALQRQQEEELRHEEQLRTASIARKIADYLKRARELEAHGDYRNSLNEVARAFMLDPTDERILQIEEEIKIAQDRQDKLEEEERTRRHAEEELRRQQLFAQWKVQRETEREEELVKREEAHKQARAQKIREYLQVARTLFAEQKVEEALGQLAFVMVLDPLNEEVLDLNWKIREAQTRSSEEHVAKRKQQLEEERKKEETIRRAVEKNLEKAAEFLGQRRYGEALRVITQAYFIDPSNEEVIALERRIMAEEEEALRIEEEEKRRADEDRRRRQEAELHRLAIEQQKREQIRERVETEAKLLRDEEEVLLFLSKARGFVSQGRFDEALANIGKAFKINPFDGEIAKLQREILDAQKKMKQQRSGAFPAPEHSPADDEATIAVIQQHILAARQHRSSHHYKEALDEIAQAYRLDPMNEDLFALEGEIQQEFLKHEEEQQKQEETSKKDQGIRKSLAMAREALSRDSYAEALGWVDYAMSFDMQRFETLQMRDEIERAQRKLEEQKANEDKELVIQFHLSKAMEFISENRAFEAIFEVDLALRLNPQHPGALALRAKLYENRGATLPA
;
A
#
# COMPACT_ATOMS: atom_id res chain seq x y z
N MET A 1 42.19 -20.17 -12.62
CA MET A 1 43.32 -19.96 -13.56
C MET A 1 44.64 -20.63 -13.12
N GLN A 2 45.06 -20.58 -11.84
CA GLN A 2 46.34 -21.16 -11.38
C GLN A 2 46.51 -22.67 -11.67
N ASN A 3 45.45 -23.48 -11.53
CA ASN A 3 45.50 -24.93 -11.79
C ASN A 3 45.72 -25.30 -13.28
N ILE A 4 45.34 -24.42 -14.22
CA ILE A 4 45.50 -24.70 -15.66
C ILE A 4 46.92 -24.35 -16.12
N ALA A 5 47.46 -23.23 -15.62
CA ALA A 5 48.86 -22.86 -15.85
C ALA A 5 49.81 -23.96 -15.35
N GLN A 6 49.55 -24.53 -14.17
CA GLN A 6 50.34 -25.65 -13.64
C GLN A 6 50.26 -26.91 -14.51
N LYS A 7 49.10 -27.21 -15.12
CA LYS A 7 48.95 -28.37 -16.02
C LYS A 7 49.63 -28.16 -17.38
N ILE A 8 49.64 -26.94 -17.91
CA ILE A 8 50.34 -26.60 -19.16
C ILE A 8 51.86 -26.70 -18.96
N ILE A 9 52.38 -26.15 -17.86
CA ILE A 9 53.79 -26.30 -17.47
C ILE A 9 54.15 -27.78 -17.32
N GLY A 10 53.25 -28.59 -16.75
CA GLY A 10 53.42 -30.05 -16.67
C GLY A 10 53.57 -30.74 -18.02
N ALA A 11 52.83 -30.30 -19.05
CA ALA A 11 52.89 -30.89 -20.40
C ALA A 11 54.20 -30.54 -21.14
N GLU A 12 54.72 -29.32 -20.99
CA GLU A 12 56.02 -28.92 -21.54
C GLU A 12 57.14 -29.70 -20.86
N HIS A 13 57.13 -29.81 -19.53
CA HIS A 13 58.10 -30.59 -18.77
C HIS A 13 58.07 -32.07 -19.16
N LEU A 14 56.89 -32.63 -19.45
CA LEU A 14 56.73 -34.01 -19.93
C LEU A 14 57.40 -34.24 -21.30
N THR A 15 57.39 -33.26 -22.21
CA THR A 15 58.09 -33.37 -23.50
C THR A 15 59.61 -33.33 -23.35
N GLU A 16 60.12 -32.49 -22.45
CA GLU A 16 61.55 -32.46 -22.10
C GLU A 16 61.99 -33.78 -21.46
N VAL A 17 61.20 -34.32 -20.52
CA VAL A 17 61.45 -35.62 -19.87
C VAL A 17 61.58 -36.74 -20.90
N ILE A 18 60.71 -36.77 -21.92
CA ILE A 18 60.81 -37.78 -23.00
C ILE A 18 62.10 -37.61 -23.81
N ALA A 19 62.54 -36.38 -24.09
CA ALA A 19 63.77 -36.13 -24.82
C ALA A 19 64.99 -36.68 -24.06
N TYR A 20 65.06 -36.43 -22.74
CA TYR A 20 66.09 -36.99 -21.87
C TYR A 20 66.05 -38.52 -21.81
N LEU A 21 64.87 -39.13 -21.71
CA LEU A 21 64.73 -40.60 -21.73
C LEU A 21 65.15 -41.23 -23.08
N LYS A 22 64.89 -40.55 -24.21
CA LYS A 22 65.38 -40.99 -25.53
C LYS A 22 66.90 -40.90 -25.66
N ASN A 23 67.50 -39.86 -25.11
CA ASN A 23 68.95 -39.74 -25.06
C ASN A 23 69.57 -40.82 -24.17
N ALA A 24 68.95 -41.10 -23.01
CA ALA A 24 69.36 -42.19 -22.15
C ALA A 24 69.30 -43.55 -22.88
N ASP A 25 68.23 -43.83 -23.62
CA ASP A 25 68.13 -45.05 -24.44
C ASP A 25 69.25 -45.12 -25.49
N LYS A 26 69.59 -43.99 -26.12
CA LYS A 26 70.72 -43.91 -27.07
C LYS A 26 72.06 -44.24 -26.40
N TYR A 27 72.32 -43.71 -25.21
CA TYR A 27 73.55 -43.99 -24.47
C TYR A 27 73.62 -45.45 -23.98
N ILE A 28 72.49 -46.04 -23.59
CA ILE A 28 72.40 -47.48 -23.25
C ILE A 28 72.75 -48.35 -24.46
N ARG A 29 72.23 -48.03 -25.65
CA ARG A 29 72.56 -48.74 -26.90
C ARG A 29 74.04 -48.62 -27.27
N GLN A 30 74.71 -47.55 -26.84
CA GLN A 30 76.15 -47.33 -27.03
C GLN A 30 77.01 -47.99 -25.95
N GLY A 31 76.40 -48.57 -24.90
CA GLY A 31 77.09 -49.17 -23.76
C GLY A 31 77.57 -48.16 -22.71
N ASP A 32 77.23 -46.87 -22.83
CA ASP A 32 77.64 -45.80 -21.92
C ASP A 32 76.58 -45.59 -20.81
N ILE A 33 76.56 -46.53 -19.86
CA ILE A 33 75.57 -46.56 -18.79
C ILE A 33 75.66 -45.35 -17.84
N PRO A 34 76.85 -44.82 -17.46
CA PRO A 34 76.96 -43.63 -16.62
C PRO A 34 76.25 -42.41 -17.22
N HIS A 35 76.49 -42.12 -18.50
CA HIS A 35 75.83 -40.98 -19.17
C HIS A 35 74.32 -41.20 -19.34
N ALA A 36 73.87 -42.45 -19.50
CA ALA A 36 72.45 -42.76 -19.50
C ALA A 36 71.77 -42.46 -18.15
N LEU A 37 72.44 -42.77 -17.03
CA LEU A 37 71.93 -42.47 -15.69
C LEU A 37 71.84 -40.97 -15.44
N ASP A 38 72.84 -40.19 -15.89
CA ASP A 38 72.81 -38.72 -15.78
C ASP A 38 71.63 -38.11 -16.56
N GLU A 39 71.35 -38.60 -17.77
CA GLU A 39 70.20 -38.14 -18.54
C GLU A 39 68.86 -38.53 -17.88
N ILE A 40 68.77 -39.70 -17.26
CA ILE A 40 67.57 -40.10 -16.49
C ILE A 40 67.41 -39.22 -15.24
N MET A 41 68.50 -38.87 -14.56
CA MET A 41 68.47 -37.95 -13.43
C MET A 41 68.00 -36.56 -13.85
N ARG A 42 68.49 -36.02 -14.97
CA ARG A 42 68.00 -34.76 -15.56
C ARG A 42 66.51 -34.83 -15.90
N ALA A 43 66.05 -35.97 -16.43
CA ALA A 43 64.62 -36.19 -16.67
C ALA A 43 63.80 -36.12 -15.38
N ARG A 44 64.32 -36.67 -14.27
CA ARG A 44 63.66 -36.67 -12.96
C ARG A 44 63.68 -35.30 -12.27
N GLU A 45 64.74 -34.52 -12.44
CA GLU A 45 64.81 -33.14 -11.92
C GLU A 45 63.76 -32.24 -12.57
N LYS A 46 63.49 -32.44 -13.87
CA LYS A 46 62.46 -31.69 -14.60
C LYS A 46 61.05 -31.99 -14.13
N ASN A 47 60.76 -33.23 -13.76
CA ASN A 47 59.50 -33.57 -13.13
C ASN A 47 59.63 -34.81 -12.20
N PRO A 48 59.70 -34.60 -10.88
CA PRO A 48 59.92 -35.69 -9.92
C PRO A 48 58.70 -36.59 -9.72
N THR A 49 57.53 -36.17 -10.19
CA THR A 49 56.27 -36.93 -10.04
C THR A 49 56.06 -37.98 -11.14
N ILE A 50 56.86 -37.97 -12.20
CA ILE A 50 56.74 -38.93 -13.30
C ILE A 50 57.37 -40.26 -12.91
N MET A 51 56.51 -41.26 -12.67
CA MET A 51 56.91 -42.61 -12.30
C MET A 51 57.79 -43.32 -13.36
N TYR A 52 57.69 -42.92 -14.64
CA TYR A 52 58.45 -43.54 -15.74
C TYR A 52 59.95 -43.29 -15.67
N ALA A 53 60.40 -42.07 -15.32
CA ALA A 53 61.82 -41.78 -15.19
C ALA A 53 62.46 -42.58 -14.05
N ARG A 54 61.73 -42.73 -12.94
CA ARG A 54 62.13 -43.56 -11.80
C ARG A 54 62.17 -45.05 -12.16
N ALA A 55 61.16 -45.54 -12.89
CA ALA A 55 61.16 -46.92 -13.39
C ALA A 55 62.33 -47.17 -14.35
N TYR A 56 62.68 -46.21 -15.20
CA TYR A 56 63.87 -46.26 -16.06
C TYR A 56 65.17 -46.30 -15.24
N GLU A 57 65.28 -45.47 -14.21
CA GLU A 57 66.44 -45.40 -13.29
C GLU A 57 66.65 -46.73 -12.55
N GLU A 58 65.61 -47.24 -11.91
CA GLU A 58 65.63 -48.51 -11.16
C GLU A 58 65.99 -49.68 -12.08
N TYR A 59 65.45 -49.66 -13.30
CA TYR A 59 65.74 -50.67 -14.29
C TYR A 59 67.20 -50.62 -14.74
N VAL A 60 67.73 -49.47 -15.16
CA VAL A 60 69.13 -49.31 -15.58
C VAL A 60 70.11 -49.65 -14.46
N ARG A 61 69.80 -49.30 -13.21
CA ARG A 61 70.59 -49.72 -12.04
C ARG A 61 70.61 -51.23 -11.86
N SER A 62 69.49 -51.91 -12.09
CA SER A 62 69.44 -53.38 -12.02
C SER A 62 70.31 -54.05 -13.09
N VAL A 63 70.47 -53.41 -14.26
CA VAL A 63 71.39 -53.87 -15.32
C VAL A 63 72.83 -53.73 -14.88
N LEU A 64 73.17 -52.59 -14.28
CA LEU A 64 74.51 -52.28 -13.78
C LEU A 64 74.93 -53.29 -12.70
N LEU A 65 74.03 -53.62 -11.77
CA LEU A 65 74.22 -54.66 -10.74
C LEU A 65 74.44 -56.06 -11.34
N LYS A 66 73.64 -56.44 -12.36
CA LYS A 66 73.83 -57.72 -13.06
C LYS A 66 75.14 -57.77 -13.85
N GLN A 67 75.61 -56.65 -14.39
CA GLN A 67 76.91 -56.57 -15.06
C GLN A 67 78.08 -56.70 -14.08
N THR A 68 77.97 -56.14 -12.87
CA THR A 68 79.01 -56.31 -11.83
C THR A 68 79.11 -57.74 -11.34
N ASP A 69 77.99 -58.46 -11.26
CA ASP A 69 77.97 -59.87 -10.82
C ASP A 69 78.56 -60.84 -11.87
N LEU A 70 78.52 -60.47 -13.15
CA LEU A 70 79.08 -61.25 -14.27
C LEU A 70 80.56 -60.93 -14.54
N HIS A 71 81.19 -60.06 -13.76
CA HIS A 71 82.57 -59.61 -13.95
C HIS A 71 83.55 -60.21 -12.94
N GLY A 72 84.07 -61.40 -13.27
CA GLY A 72 85.48 -61.70 -12.99
C GLY A 72 86.38 -60.90 -13.96
N PRO A 73 87.64 -60.60 -13.62
CA PRO A 73 88.50 -59.59 -14.29
C PRO A 73 88.94 -59.87 -15.75
N GLY A 74 88.14 -60.58 -16.55
CA GLY A 74 88.36 -60.81 -17.98
C GLY A 74 87.06 -61.07 -18.76
N GLY A 75 85.97 -60.37 -18.42
CA GLY A 75 84.64 -60.62 -18.96
C GLY A 75 84.48 -60.26 -20.44
N ASP A 76 84.03 -61.25 -21.23
CA ASP A 76 83.64 -61.16 -22.64
C ASP A 76 82.67 -60.00 -22.92
N THR A 77 83.01 -59.14 -23.88
CA THR A 77 82.13 -58.10 -24.42
C THR A 77 80.82 -58.67 -24.96
N ALA A 78 80.84 -59.92 -25.46
CA ALA A 78 79.67 -60.62 -25.97
C ALA A 78 78.58 -60.87 -24.90
N ALA A 79 78.96 -61.10 -23.63
CA ALA A 79 78.00 -61.30 -22.55
C ALA A 79 77.27 -59.99 -22.17
N ARG A 80 77.96 -58.85 -22.27
CA ARG A 80 77.36 -57.52 -22.05
C ARG A 80 76.34 -57.20 -23.14
N ASP A 81 76.68 -57.47 -24.40
CA ASP A 81 75.80 -57.22 -25.54
C ASP A 81 74.54 -58.10 -25.49
N ALA A 82 74.67 -59.36 -25.04
CA ALA A 82 73.52 -60.26 -24.87
C ALA A 82 72.54 -59.80 -23.78
N VAL A 83 73.07 -59.29 -22.66
CA VAL A 83 72.23 -58.73 -21.58
C VAL A 83 71.53 -57.46 -22.07
N ILE A 84 72.25 -56.55 -22.74
CA ILE A 84 71.64 -55.34 -23.33
C ILE A 84 70.53 -55.72 -24.32
N ALA A 85 70.77 -56.69 -25.20
CA ALA A 85 69.78 -57.14 -26.19
C ALA A 85 68.49 -57.72 -25.58
N GLN A 86 68.57 -58.40 -24.43
CA GLN A 86 67.38 -58.92 -23.73
C GLN A 86 66.53 -57.82 -23.06
N LEU A 87 67.14 -56.66 -22.75
CA LEU A 87 66.56 -55.62 -21.91
C LEU A 87 65.94 -54.47 -22.73
N MET A 88 66.41 -54.26 -23.96
CA MET A 88 65.87 -53.26 -24.89
C MET A 88 64.34 -53.33 -25.07
N PRO A 89 63.70 -54.50 -25.24
CA PRO A 89 62.25 -54.57 -25.48
C PRO A 89 61.43 -54.01 -24.30
N THR A 90 61.92 -54.18 -23.07
CA THR A 90 61.26 -53.67 -21.86
C THR A 90 61.46 -52.18 -21.68
N LEU A 91 62.64 -51.64 -22.01
CA LEU A 91 62.93 -50.21 -21.99
C LEU A 91 62.13 -49.45 -23.07
N GLU A 92 62.01 -50.03 -24.26
CA GLU A 92 61.17 -49.50 -25.34
C GLU A 92 59.70 -49.48 -24.92
N LYS A 93 59.22 -50.52 -24.23
CA LYS A 93 57.84 -50.57 -23.71
C LYS A 93 57.57 -49.49 -22.65
N ILE A 94 58.52 -49.22 -21.75
CA ILE A 94 58.37 -48.16 -20.73
C ILE A 94 58.38 -46.78 -21.40
N LEU A 95 59.27 -46.56 -22.37
CA LEU A 95 59.35 -45.32 -23.15
C LEU A 95 58.06 -45.09 -23.96
N ASP A 96 57.52 -46.13 -24.59
CA ASP A 96 56.26 -46.05 -25.33
C ASP A 96 55.06 -45.74 -24.44
N LEU A 97 55.01 -46.29 -23.23
CA LEU A 97 53.99 -45.96 -22.23
C LEU A 97 54.11 -44.50 -21.79
N ALA A 98 55.32 -44.01 -21.56
CA ALA A 98 55.57 -42.60 -21.24
C ALA A 98 55.12 -41.68 -22.40
N ILE A 99 55.46 -42.01 -23.64
CA ILE A 99 55.04 -41.23 -24.83
C ILE A 99 53.51 -41.24 -24.99
N LYS A 100 52.84 -42.37 -24.76
CA LYS A 100 51.37 -42.45 -24.81
C LYS A 100 50.71 -41.62 -23.74
N GLU A 101 51.26 -41.60 -22.52
CA GLU A 101 50.73 -40.80 -21.43
C GLU A 101 50.90 -39.29 -21.67
N VAL A 102 52.04 -38.87 -22.23
CA VAL A 102 52.25 -37.47 -22.64
C VAL A 102 51.30 -37.06 -23.75
N LYS A 103 51.06 -37.92 -24.74
CA LYS A 103 50.07 -37.63 -25.78
C LYS A 103 48.67 -37.50 -25.19
N ARG A 104 48.30 -38.34 -24.22
CA ARG A 104 47.00 -38.26 -23.52
C ARG A 104 46.88 -36.99 -22.68
N SER A 105 47.91 -36.63 -21.91
CA SER A 105 47.90 -35.42 -21.09
C SER A 105 47.91 -34.14 -21.93
N ALA A 106 48.64 -34.12 -23.05
CA ALA A 106 48.64 -33.01 -23.99
C ALA A 106 47.26 -32.83 -24.65
N VAL A 107 46.61 -33.92 -25.06
CA VAL A 107 45.25 -33.86 -25.64
C VAL A 107 44.22 -33.38 -24.61
N THR A 108 44.29 -33.84 -23.36
CA THR A 108 43.37 -33.38 -22.31
C THR A 108 43.62 -31.92 -21.93
N ALA A 109 44.88 -31.49 -21.84
CA ALA A 109 45.25 -30.09 -21.62
C ALA A 109 44.79 -29.18 -22.78
N TYR A 110 44.94 -29.62 -24.03
CA TYR A 110 44.46 -28.88 -25.20
C TYR A 110 42.94 -28.73 -25.19
N LYS A 111 42.19 -29.82 -24.95
CA LYS A 111 40.74 -29.77 -24.81
C LYS A 111 40.28 -28.86 -23.67
N GLN A 112 40.98 -28.88 -22.53
CA GLN A 112 40.68 -27.99 -21.41
C GLN A 112 40.95 -26.52 -21.75
N LYS A 113 42.03 -26.23 -22.48
CA LYS A 113 42.35 -24.88 -22.96
C LYS A 113 41.32 -24.37 -23.95
N GLU A 114 40.86 -25.23 -24.86
CA GLU A 114 39.82 -24.91 -25.84
C GLU A 114 38.48 -24.61 -25.17
N VAL A 115 38.03 -25.45 -24.23
CA VAL A 115 36.82 -25.21 -23.44
C VAL A 115 36.92 -23.91 -22.65
N PHE A 116 38.07 -23.62 -22.04
CA PHE A 116 38.27 -22.38 -21.28
C PHE A 116 38.31 -21.13 -22.18
N ALA A 117 38.90 -21.24 -23.37
CA ALA A 117 38.88 -20.15 -24.35
C ALA A 117 37.45 -19.85 -24.81
N LEU A 118 36.64 -20.89 -25.03
CA LEU A 118 35.25 -20.77 -25.44
C LEU A 118 34.38 -20.18 -24.31
N GLN A 119 34.59 -20.61 -23.06
CA GLN A 119 33.95 -20.00 -21.88
C GLN A 119 34.31 -18.52 -21.74
N ARG A 120 35.59 -18.17 -21.91
CA ARG A 120 36.02 -16.78 -21.85
C ARG A 120 35.41 -15.92 -22.96
N GLN A 121 35.31 -16.45 -24.17
CA GLN A 121 34.62 -15.76 -25.27
C GLN A 121 33.14 -15.55 -24.94
N GLN A 122 32.44 -16.55 -24.42
CA GLN A 122 31.05 -16.42 -23.98
C GLN A 122 30.90 -15.38 -22.86
N GLU A 123 31.80 -15.36 -21.87
CA GLU A 123 31.78 -14.33 -20.83
C GLU A 123 32.03 -12.92 -21.37
N GLU A 124 32.94 -12.77 -22.35
CA GLU A 124 33.22 -11.50 -23.00
C GLU A 124 32.03 -11.03 -23.87
N GLU A 125 31.36 -11.95 -24.57
CA GLU A 125 30.12 -11.70 -25.32
C GLU A 125 28.97 -11.28 -24.39
N LEU A 126 28.75 -12.01 -23.30
CA LEU A 126 27.74 -11.67 -22.30
C LEU A 126 28.00 -10.29 -21.67
N ARG A 127 29.26 -9.98 -21.33
CA ARG A 127 29.63 -8.65 -20.85
C ARG A 127 29.38 -7.57 -21.90
N HIS A 128 29.65 -7.86 -23.16
CA HIS A 128 29.40 -6.92 -24.24
C HIS A 128 27.90 -6.69 -24.45
N GLU A 129 27.08 -7.74 -24.40
CA GLU A 129 25.61 -7.64 -24.46
C GLU A 129 25.03 -6.87 -23.27
N GLU A 130 25.54 -7.10 -22.06
CA GLU A 130 25.18 -6.33 -20.86
C GLU A 130 25.56 -4.86 -20.99
N GLN A 131 26.74 -4.54 -21.55
CA GLN A 131 27.15 -3.17 -21.86
C GLN A 131 26.23 -2.51 -22.89
N LEU A 132 25.83 -3.22 -23.95
CA LEU A 132 24.90 -2.70 -24.96
C LEU A 132 23.49 -2.48 -24.36
N ARG A 133 23.04 -3.40 -23.50
CA ARG A 133 21.76 -3.29 -22.81
C ARG A 133 21.74 -2.10 -21.84
N THR A 134 22.77 -1.96 -21.01
CA THR A 134 22.91 -0.82 -20.08
C THR A 134 23.03 0.51 -20.83
N ALA A 135 23.81 0.56 -21.92
CA ALA A 135 23.89 1.73 -22.78
C ALA A 135 22.54 2.08 -23.44
N SER A 136 21.78 1.08 -23.90
CA SER A 136 20.44 1.30 -24.45
C SER A 136 19.44 1.81 -23.42
N ILE A 137 19.52 1.31 -22.18
CA ILE A 137 18.67 1.78 -21.06
C ILE A 137 19.04 3.22 -20.71
N ALA A 138 20.33 3.52 -20.54
CA ALA A 138 20.83 4.86 -20.25
C ALA A 138 20.40 5.88 -21.32
N ARG A 139 20.42 5.50 -22.60
CA ARG A 139 19.94 6.35 -23.69
C ARG A 139 18.44 6.63 -23.58
N LYS A 140 17.62 5.62 -23.29
CA LYS A 140 16.17 5.81 -23.09
C LYS A 140 15.87 6.71 -21.91
N ILE A 141 16.59 6.54 -20.80
CA ILE A 141 16.49 7.41 -19.62
C ILE A 141 16.81 8.86 -20.02
N ALA A 142 17.91 9.09 -20.73
CA ALA A 142 18.26 10.43 -21.21
C ALA A 142 17.16 11.06 -22.10
N ASP A 143 16.54 10.28 -22.99
CA ASP A 143 15.43 10.75 -23.83
C ASP A 143 14.15 11.07 -23.04
N TYR A 144 13.87 10.34 -21.96
CA TYR A 144 12.75 10.65 -21.04
C TYR A 144 13.04 11.92 -20.23
N LEU A 145 14.23 12.04 -19.66
CA LEU A 145 14.63 13.21 -18.88
C LEU A 145 14.67 14.48 -19.74
N LYS A 146 15.09 14.38 -21.01
CA LYS A 146 15.01 15.50 -21.96
C LYS A 146 13.56 15.95 -22.19
N ARG A 147 12.64 15.01 -22.44
CA ARG A 147 11.21 15.31 -22.62
C ARG A 147 10.57 15.88 -21.36
N ALA A 148 10.95 15.39 -20.18
CA ALA A 148 10.50 15.96 -18.90
C ALA A 148 10.88 17.45 -18.79
N ARG A 149 12.14 17.80 -19.09
CA ARG A 149 12.58 19.20 -19.09
C ARG A 149 11.89 20.06 -20.15
N GLU A 150 11.64 19.51 -21.33
CA GLU A 150 10.85 20.20 -22.36
C GLU A 150 9.43 20.49 -21.84
N LEU A 151 8.74 19.53 -21.21
CA LEU A 151 7.40 19.72 -20.64
C LEU A 151 7.39 20.68 -19.44
N GLU A 152 8.42 20.63 -18.60
CA GLU A 152 8.62 21.59 -17.51
C GLU A 152 8.73 23.03 -18.04
N ALA A 153 9.50 23.23 -19.12
CA ALA A 153 9.62 24.54 -19.76
C ALA A 153 8.30 25.06 -20.37
N HIS A 154 7.33 24.17 -20.63
CA HIS A 154 5.98 24.54 -21.08
C HIS A 154 5.00 24.76 -19.90
N GLY A 155 5.41 24.52 -18.65
CA GLY A 155 4.55 24.60 -17.47
C GLY A 155 3.67 23.36 -17.22
N ASP A 156 3.84 22.29 -18.00
CA ASP A 156 3.06 21.05 -17.88
C ASP A 156 3.70 20.09 -16.85
N TYR A 157 3.81 20.51 -15.58
CA TYR A 157 4.53 19.75 -14.55
C TYR A 157 4.00 18.34 -14.34
N ARG A 158 2.69 18.13 -14.46
CA ARG A 158 2.08 16.78 -14.34
C ARG A 158 2.60 15.81 -15.39
N ASN A 159 2.69 16.25 -16.65
CA ASN A 159 3.21 15.41 -17.73
C ASN A 159 4.72 15.24 -17.61
N SER A 160 5.42 16.29 -17.16
CA SER A 160 6.85 16.23 -16.87
C SER A 160 7.17 15.16 -15.82
N LEU A 161 6.48 15.16 -14.67
CA LEU A 161 6.63 14.14 -13.62
C LEU A 161 6.28 12.73 -14.11
N ASN A 162 5.31 12.58 -15.02
CA ASN A 162 5.00 11.28 -15.62
C ASN A 162 6.15 10.72 -16.48
N GLU A 163 6.86 11.58 -17.23
CA GLU A 163 8.05 11.13 -17.99
C GLU A 163 9.23 10.80 -17.06
N VAL A 164 9.39 11.52 -15.94
CA VAL A 164 10.35 11.17 -14.88
C VAL A 164 10.02 9.81 -14.26
N ALA A 165 8.75 9.53 -13.96
CA ALA A 165 8.32 8.24 -13.44
C ALA A 165 8.61 7.08 -14.42
N ARG A 166 8.49 7.31 -15.73
CA ARG A 166 8.88 6.31 -16.75
C ARG A 166 10.38 6.06 -16.78
N ALA A 167 11.19 7.10 -16.58
CA ALA A 167 12.64 6.95 -16.43
C ALA A 167 12.97 6.14 -15.16
N PHE A 168 12.29 6.42 -14.05
CA PHE A 168 12.48 5.74 -12.76
C PHE A 168 12.17 4.24 -12.85
N MET A 169 11.17 3.84 -13.63
CA MET A 169 10.87 2.41 -13.87
C MET A 169 11.99 1.66 -14.63
N LEU A 170 12.85 2.36 -15.37
CA LEU A 170 13.95 1.73 -16.10
C LEU A 170 15.20 1.55 -15.25
N ASP A 171 15.52 2.52 -14.40
CA ASP A 171 16.62 2.44 -13.44
C ASP A 171 16.31 3.33 -12.22
N PRO A 172 15.85 2.76 -11.10
CA PRO A 172 15.52 3.51 -9.90
C PRO A 172 16.76 4.04 -9.15
N THR A 173 17.97 3.65 -9.57
CA THR A 173 19.22 4.03 -8.89
C THR A 173 19.92 5.24 -9.52
N ASP A 174 19.45 5.74 -10.68
CA ASP A 174 20.06 6.90 -11.33
C ASP A 174 19.69 8.20 -10.59
N GLU A 175 20.68 8.78 -9.90
CA GLU A 175 20.54 10.03 -9.12
C GLU A 175 20.02 11.20 -9.97
N ARG A 176 20.27 11.21 -11.29
CA ARG A 176 19.82 12.29 -12.18
C ARG A 176 18.30 12.35 -12.28
N ILE A 177 17.63 11.21 -12.13
CA ILE A 177 16.15 11.12 -12.16
C ILE A 177 15.58 11.82 -10.92
N LEU A 178 16.15 11.54 -9.75
CA LEU A 178 15.73 12.15 -8.48
C LEU A 178 15.96 13.66 -8.46
N GLN A 179 17.11 14.12 -8.98
CA GLN A 179 17.42 15.55 -9.09
C GLN A 179 16.40 16.29 -9.97
N ILE A 180 16.07 15.74 -11.13
CA ILE A 180 15.09 16.35 -12.04
C ILE A 180 13.67 16.32 -11.44
N GLU A 181 13.30 15.23 -10.73
CA GLU A 181 12.03 15.17 -10.01
C GLU A 181 11.89 16.29 -8.97
N GLU A 182 12.95 16.51 -8.19
CA GLU A 182 13.00 17.56 -7.17
C GLU A 182 12.96 18.96 -7.81
N GLU A 183 13.72 19.20 -8.89
CA GLU A 183 13.68 20.45 -9.67
C GLU A 183 12.26 20.77 -10.16
N ILE A 184 11.57 19.78 -10.76
CA ILE A 184 10.20 19.94 -11.28
C ILE A 184 9.21 20.22 -10.15
N LYS A 185 9.32 19.53 -9.01
CA LYS A 185 8.45 19.79 -7.84
C LYS A 185 8.64 21.20 -7.29
N ILE A 186 9.88 21.66 -7.17
CA ILE A 186 10.18 23.03 -6.74
C ILE A 186 9.63 24.06 -7.74
N ALA A 187 9.72 23.80 -9.04
CA ALA A 187 9.15 24.66 -10.07
C ALA A 187 7.61 24.72 -9.99
N GLN A 188 6.97 23.56 -9.79
CA GLN A 188 5.53 23.46 -9.59
C GLN A 188 5.07 24.24 -8.35
N ASP A 189 5.69 24.02 -7.20
CA ASP A 189 5.36 24.72 -5.95
C ASP A 189 5.53 26.24 -6.07
N ARG A 190 6.52 26.70 -6.85
CA ARG A 190 6.71 28.14 -7.13
C ARG A 190 5.58 28.69 -8.00
N GLN A 191 5.14 27.95 -9.01
CA GLN A 191 4.02 28.38 -9.84
C GLN A 191 2.71 28.42 -9.03
N ASP A 192 2.45 27.39 -8.24
CA ASP A 192 1.24 27.32 -7.40
C ASP A 192 1.22 28.51 -6.41
N LYS A 193 2.36 28.85 -5.79
CA LYS A 193 2.47 30.04 -4.93
C LYS A 193 2.20 31.35 -5.67
N LEU A 194 2.73 31.51 -6.89
CA LEU A 194 2.45 32.71 -7.70
C LEU A 194 0.98 32.81 -8.07
N GLU A 195 0.34 31.69 -8.42
CA GLU A 195 -1.11 31.66 -8.69
C GLU A 195 -1.94 31.97 -7.44
N GLU A 196 -1.55 31.47 -6.26
CA GLU A 196 -2.19 31.79 -4.99
C GLU A 196 -2.03 33.28 -4.63
N GLU A 197 -0.84 33.84 -4.80
CA GLU A 197 -0.60 35.27 -4.63
C GLU A 197 -1.43 36.12 -5.61
N GLU A 198 -1.59 35.67 -6.86
CA GLU A 198 -2.42 36.36 -7.83
C GLU A 198 -3.92 36.26 -7.48
N ARG A 199 -4.38 35.09 -7.02
CA ARG A 199 -5.77 34.88 -6.56
C ARG A 199 -6.08 35.74 -5.34
N THR A 200 -5.18 35.81 -4.37
CA THR A 200 -5.35 36.65 -3.18
C THR A 200 -5.34 38.13 -3.53
N ARG A 201 -4.49 38.58 -4.46
CA ARG A 201 -4.54 39.95 -5.00
C ARG A 201 -5.86 40.25 -5.70
N ARG A 202 -6.34 39.36 -6.59
CA ARG A 202 -7.64 39.53 -7.26
C ARG A 202 -8.79 39.59 -6.26
N HIS A 203 -8.78 38.73 -5.23
CA HIS A 203 -9.78 38.75 -4.18
C HIS A 203 -9.76 40.06 -3.38
N ALA A 204 -8.57 40.54 -2.99
CA ALA A 204 -8.41 41.81 -2.28
C ALA A 204 -8.85 43.01 -3.15
N GLU A 205 -8.56 43.00 -4.45
CA GLU A 205 -9.04 44.02 -5.40
C GLU A 205 -10.57 43.98 -5.57
N GLU A 206 -11.17 42.79 -5.64
CA GLU A 206 -12.62 42.62 -5.70
C GLU A 206 -13.31 43.07 -4.41
N GLU A 207 -12.74 42.75 -3.25
CA GLU A 207 -13.22 43.23 -1.95
C GLU A 207 -13.14 44.75 -1.84
N LEU A 208 -12.03 45.35 -2.27
CA LEU A 208 -11.89 46.81 -2.30
C LEU A 208 -12.93 47.44 -3.23
N ARG A 209 -13.19 46.86 -4.41
CA ARG A 209 -14.26 47.31 -5.32
C ARG A 209 -15.63 47.19 -4.68
N ARG A 210 -15.92 46.09 -3.99
CA ARG A 210 -17.20 45.90 -3.26
C ARG A 210 -17.37 46.94 -2.17
N GLN A 211 -16.31 47.23 -1.40
CA GLN A 211 -16.33 48.26 -0.36
C GLN A 211 -16.56 49.66 -0.95
N GLN A 212 -15.91 50.00 -2.07
CA GLN A 212 -16.11 51.27 -2.76
C GLN A 212 -17.54 51.42 -3.29
N LEU A 213 -18.09 50.39 -3.94
CA LEU A 213 -19.48 50.39 -4.42
C LEU A 213 -20.49 50.50 -3.26
N PHE A 214 -20.24 49.80 -2.16
CA PHE A 214 -21.08 49.88 -0.96
C PHE A 214 -21.05 51.27 -0.33
N ALA A 215 -19.86 51.90 -0.24
CA ALA A 215 -19.71 53.26 0.26
C ALA A 215 -20.43 54.27 -0.64
N GLN A 216 -20.28 54.17 -1.97
CA GLN A 216 -20.99 55.02 -2.93
C GLN A 216 -22.50 54.88 -2.81
N TRP A 217 -23.00 53.64 -2.70
CA TRP A 217 -24.43 53.37 -2.52
C TRP A 217 -24.96 53.94 -1.19
N LYS A 218 -24.17 53.83 -0.10
CA LYS A 218 -24.56 54.39 1.21
C LYS A 218 -24.69 55.91 1.14
N VAL A 219 -23.73 56.59 0.52
CA VAL A 219 -23.76 58.05 0.33
C VAL A 219 -24.95 58.46 -0.54
N GLN A 220 -25.20 57.78 -1.67
CA GLN A 220 -26.36 58.05 -2.53
C GLN A 220 -27.68 57.91 -1.76
N ARG A 221 -27.81 56.86 -0.96
CA ARG A 221 -29.01 56.59 -0.17
C ARG A 221 -29.22 57.61 0.95
N GLU A 222 -28.14 58.12 1.54
CA GLU A 222 -28.21 59.18 2.54
C GLU A 222 -28.62 60.51 1.89
N THR A 223 -28.04 60.87 0.74
CA THR A 223 -28.44 62.09 0.00
C THR A 223 -29.88 62.03 -0.53
N GLU A 224 -30.34 60.89 -1.03
CA GLU A 224 -31.73 60.71 -1.46
C GLU A 224 -32.71 60.84 -0.29
N ARG A 225 -32.36 60.29 0.88
CA ARG A 225 -33.16 60.43 2.10
C ARG A 225 -33.23 61.87 2.57
N GLU A 226 -32.12 62.60 2.56
CA GLU A 226 -32.08 64.01 2.95
C GLU A 226 -32.89 64.89 1.99
N GLU A 227 -32.78 64.67 0.68
CA GLU A 227 -33.60 65.37 -0.31
C GLU A 227 -35.09 65.06 -0.19
N GLU A 228 -35.44 63.80 0.07
CA GLU A 228 -36.83 63.41 0.32
C GLU A 228 -37.39 64.06 1.58
N LEU A 229 -36.58 64.19 2.64
CA LEU A 229 -36.99 64.86 3.88
C LEU A 229 -37.21 66.35 3.67
N VAL A 230 -36.30 67.05 2.98
CA VAL A 230 -36.45 68.48 2.68
C VAL A 230 -37.68 68.74 1.79
N LYS A 231 -37.87 67.94 0.73
CA LYS A 231 -39.05 68.07 -0.16
C LYS A 231 -40.36 67.77 0.59
N ARG A 232 -40.35 66.82 1.53
CA ARG A 232 -41.52 66.52 2.38
C ARG A 232 -41.81 67.65 3.36
N GLU A 233 -40.80 68.25 3.97
CA GLU A 233 -40.99 69.35 4.92
C GLU A 233 -41.52 70.63 4.26
N GLU A 234 -41.00 70.99 3.08
CA GLU A 234 -41.47 72.15 2.31
C GLU A 234 -42.90 71.94 1.79
N ALA A 235 -43.19 70.75 1.27
CA ALA A 235 -44.54 70.37 0.86
C ALA A 235 -45.51 70.39 2.06
N HIS A 236 -45.09 69.94 3.25
CA HIS A 236 -45.91 70.00 4.45
C HIS A 236 -46.18 71.43 4.92
N LYS A 237 -45.21 72.35 4.82
CA LYS A 237 -45.41 73.77 5.21
C LYS A 237 -46.37 74.49 4.26
N GLN A 238 -46.21 74.28 2.95
CA GLN A 238 -47.11 74.88 1.94
C GLN A 238 -48.52 74.29 2.01
N ALA A 239 -48.64 72.97 2.19
CA ALA A 239 -49.92 72.30 2.36
C ALA A 239 -50.63 72.73 3.67
N ARG A 240 -49.89 72.97 4.76
CA ARG A 240 -50.48 73.49 6.01
C ARG A 240 -51.04 74.91 5.82
N ALA A 241 -50.32 75.82 5.16
CA ALA A 241 -50.78 77.19 4.95
C ALA A 241 -51.96 77.30 3.96
N GLN A 242 -52.06 76.42 2.97
CA GLN A 242 -53.21 76.33 2.06
C GLN A 242 -54.42 75.71 2.76
N LYS A 243 -54.23 74.61 3.50
CA LYS A 243 -55.29 73.96 4.28
C LYS A 243 -55.90 74.89 5.33
N ILE A 244 -55.10 75.71 6.02
CA ILE A 244 -55.63 76.69 6.98
C ILE A 244 -56.60 77.67 6.31
N ARG A 245 -56.27 78.15 5.11
CA ARG A 245 -57.13 79.08 4.34
C ARG A 245 -58.39 78.39 3.82
N GLU A 246 -58.27 77.17 3.32
CA GLU A 246 -59.40 76.37 2.84
C GLU A 246 -60.35 76.02 3.99
N TYR A 247 -59.83 75.57 5.13
CA TYR A 247 -60.64 75.24 6.31
C TYR A 247 -61.33 76.46 6.91
N LEU A 248 -60.71 77.65 6.87
CA LEU A 248 -61.39 78.89 7.29
C LEU A 248 -62.54 79.29 6.37
N GLN A 249 -62.37 79.17 5.06
CA GLN A 249 -63.43 79.46 4.10
C GLN A 249 -64.58 78.46 4.22
N VAL A 250 -64.27 77.17 4.33
CA VAL A 250 -65.25 76.09 4.49
C VAL A 250 -65.97 76.21 5.83
N ALA A 251 -65.28 76.56 6.92
CA ALA A 251 -65.92 76.78 8.23
C ALA A 251 -66.94 77.93 8.17
N ARG A 252 -66.66 79.01 7.43
CA ARG A 252 -67.58 80.15 7.24
C ARG A 252 -68.80 79.78 6.41
N THR A 253 -68.62 79.05 5.30
CA THR A 253 -69.74 78.62 4.46
C THR A 253 -70.62 77.60 5.18
N LEU A 254 -70.02 76.63 5.88
CA LEU A 254 -70.76 75.62 6.66
C LEU A 254 -71.53 76.24 7.82
N PHE A 255 -70.95 77.24 8.49
CA PHE A 255 -71.65 77.97 9.55
C PHE A 255 -72.86 78.75 9.00
N ALA A 256 -72.73 79.39 7.83
CA ALA A 256 -73.85 80.09 7.18
C ALA A 256 -74.98 79.14 6.75
N GLU A 257 -74.65 77.89 6.41
CA GLU A 257 -75.60 76.83 6.08
C GLU A 257 -76.21 76.12 7.31
N GLN A 258 -75.97 76.60 8.53
CA GLN A 258 -76.43 76.01 9.79
C GLN A 258 -75.87 74.61 10.11
N LYS A 259 -74.73 74.21 9.53
CA LYS A 259 -74.03 72.93 9.82
C LYS A 259 -72.94 73.12 10.88
N VAL A 260 -73.38 73.10 12.13
CA VAL A 260 -72.61 73.73 13.20
C VAL A 260 -71.46 72.87 13.73
N GLU A 261 -71.64 71.56 13.90
CA GLU A 261 -70.56 70.66 14.35
C GLU A 261 -69.41 70.60 13.34
N GLU A 262 -69.74 70.58 12.04
CA GLU A 262 -68.77 70.51 10.94
C GLU A 262 -67.99 71.81 10.82
N ALA A 263 -68.66 72.96 10.95
CA ALA A 263 -67.98 74.25 11.02
C ALA A 263 -67.01 74.32 12.21
N LEU A 264 -67.36 73.73 13.37
CA LEU A 264 -66.52 73.73 14.57
C LEU A 264 -65.36 72.75 14.46
N GLY A 265 -65.57 71.60 13.82
CA GLY A 265 -64.50 70.65 13.49
C GLY A 265 -63.45 71.30 12.59
N GLN A 266 -63.87 71.93 11.49
CA GLN A 266 -62.94 72.62 10.59
C GLN A 266 -62.19 73.76 11.29
N LEU A 267 -62.87 74.47 12.20
CA LEU A 267 -62.26 75.54 12.96
C LEU A 267 -61.27 75.05 14.03
N ALA A 268 -61.56 73.93 14.69
CA ALA A 268 -60.66 73.31 15.66
C ALA A 268 -59.36 72.83 15.01
N PHE A 269 -59.43 72.32 13.77
CA PHE A 269 -58.24 71.99 12.99
C PHE A 269 -57.38 73.23 12.69
N VAL A 270 -57.99 74.38 12.42
CA VAL A 270 -57.26 75.63 12.19
C VAL A 270 -56.65 76.18 13.48
N MET A 271 -57.35 76.10 14.62
CA MET A 271 -56.81 76.56 15.91
C MET A 271 -55.60 75.77 16.40
N VAL A 272 -55.52 74.47 16.10
CA VAL A 272 -54.34 73.65 16.43
C VAL A 272 -53.16 74.02 15.54
N LEU A 273 -53.42 74.48 14.31
CA LEU A 273 -52.40 74.84 13.34
C LEU A 273 -51.85 76.27 13.53
N ASP A 274 -52.69 77.22 13.94
CA ASP A 274 -52.29 78.59 14.29
C ASP A 274 -53.22 79.18 15.38
N PRO A 275 -52.88 79.01 16.67
CA PRO A 275 -53.76 79.34 17.79
C PRO A 275 -53.93 80.84 18.06
N LEU A 276 -53.14 81.70 17.40
CA LEU A 276 -53.15 83.16 17.61
C LEU A 276 -53.86 83.93 16.49
N ASN A 277 -54.49 83.24 15.55
CA ASN A 277 -55.18 83.87 14.43
C ASN A 277 -56.55 84.44 14.89
N GLU A 278 -56.65 85.77 14.94
CA GLU A 278 -57.81 86.51 15.48
C GLU A 278 -59.14 86.17 14.77
N GLU A 279 -59.11 85.88 13.46
CA GLU A 279 -60.32 85.56 12.69
C GLU A 279 -60.94 84.20 13.06
N VAL A 280 -60.13 83.29 13.64
CA VAL A 280 -60.55 81.96 14.05
C VAL A 280 -61.27 82.01 15.40
N LEU A 281 -60.82 82.89 16.30
CA LEU A 281 -61.37 82.99 17.66
C LEU A 281 -62.81 83.54 17.65
N ASP A 282 -63.11 84.51 16.78
CA ASP A 282 -64.46 85.10 16.64
C ASP A 282 -65.48 84.14 16.02
N LEU A 283 -65.05 83.27 15.08
CA LEU A 283 -65.94 82.28 14.46
C LEU A 283 -66.25 81.13 15.44
N ASN A 284 -65.30 80.76 16.30
CA ASN A 284 -65.43 79.66 17.26
C ASN A 284 -66.56 79.89 18.27
N TRP A 285 -66.67 81.12 18.74
CA TRP A 285 -67.67 81.50 19.73
C TRP A 285 -69.10 81.35 19.17
N LYS A 286 -69.34 81.77 17.93
CA LYS A 286 -70.66 81.71 17.26
C LYS A 286 -71.08 80.29 16.89
N ILE A 287 -70.12 79.43 16.57
CA ILE A 287 -70.38 78.04 16.21
C ILE A 287 -70.70 77.22 17.49
N ARG A 288 -70.09 77.50 18.65
CA ARG A 288 -70.29 76.67 19.87
C ARG A 288 -71.71 76.74 20.43
N GLU A 289 -72.41 77.86 20.20
CA GLU A 289 -73.78 78.06 20.63
C GLU A 289 -74.80 77.22 19.84
N ALA A 290 -74.51 76.87 18.60
CA ALA A 290 -75.41 76.07 17.77
C ALA A 290 -75.01 74.57 17.70
N GLN A 291 -73.83 74.21 18.24
CA GLN A 291 -73.31 72.83 18.28
C GLN A 291 -74.04 71.98 19.34
N THR A 292 -74.48 72.59 20.43
CA THR A 292 -75.31 71.94 21.45
C THR A 292 -76.66 71.42 20.93
N ARG A 293 -77.03 71.75 19.68
CA ARG A 293 -78.23 71.22 18.99
C ARG A 293 -77.93 70.12 17.95
N SER A 294 -76.68 69.86 17.57
CA SER A 294 -76.30 68.92 16.49
C SER A 294 -75.47 67.71 16.96
N SER A 295 -74.93 67.75 18.18
CA SER A 295 -74.24 66.62 18.84
C SER A 295 -75.12 65.38 19.04
N GLU A 296 -76.44 65.54 18.99
CA GLU A 296 -77.41 64.43 19.03
C GLU A 296 -77.41 63.61 17.73
N GLU A 297 -76.92 64.15 16.60
CA GLU A 297 -76.88 63.47 15.28
C GLU A 297 -75.56 62.73 15.00
N HIS A 298 -74.42 63.15 15.58
CA HIS A 298 -73.10 62.57 15.32
C HIS A 298 -72.89 61.16 15.90
N VAL A 299 -73.73 60.75 16.86
CA VAL A 299 -73.77 59.37 17.40
C VAL A 299 -74.19 58.36 16.31
N ALA A 300 -74.87 58.79 15.24
CA ALA A 300 -75.30 57.92 14.15
C ALA A 300 -74.18 57.62 13.11
N LYS A 301 -73.30 58.59 12.78
CA LYS A 301 -72.24 58.41 11.76
C LYS A 301 -71.09 57.50 12.22
N ARG A 302 -70.81 57.45 13.53
CA ARG A 302 -69.77 56.58 14.12
C ARG A 302 -70.08 55.09 13.97
N LYS A 303 -71.35 54.72 13.76
CA LYS A 303 -71.76 53.33 13.45
C LYS A 303 -71.41 52.91 12.02
N GLN A 304 -71.30 53.83 11.05
CA GLN A 304 -71.00 53.51 9.65
C GLN A 304 -69.50 53.29 9.39
N GLN A 305 -68.61 53.98 10.11
CA GLN A 305 -67.15 53.83 9.95
C GLN A 305 -66.64 52.45 10.39
N LEU A 306 -67.25 51.87 11.43
CA LEU A 306 -66.97 50.51 11.88
C LEU A 306 -67.38 49.43 10.84
N GLU A 307 -68.35 49.73 9.96
CA GLU A 307 -68.74 48.82 8.88
C GLU A 307 -67.76 48.85 7.69
N GLU A 308 -67.06 49.97 7.47
CA GLU A 308 -66.07 50.09 6.39
C GLU A 308 -64.71 49.47 6.76
N GLU A 309 -64.31 49.58 8.03
CA GLU A 309 -63.11 48.91 8.55
C GLU A 309 -63.26 47.39 8.50
N ARG A 310 -64.45 46.87 8.85
CA ARG A 310 -64.78 45.44 8.68
C ARG A 310 -64.63 44.96 7.24
N LYS A 311 -65.06 45.76 6.25
CA LYS A 311 -64.89 45.41 4.83
C LYS A 311 -63.43 45.35 4.39
N LYS A 312 -62.56 46.22 4.93
CA LYS A 312 -61.12 46.22 4.62
C LYS A 312 -60.43 45.00 5.23
N GLU A 313 -60.75 44.65 6.47
CA GLU A 313 -60.25 43.42 7.11
C GLU A 313 -60.66 42.17 6.35
N GLU A 314 -61.90 42.10 5.85
CA GLU A 314 -62.37 40.99 5.01
C GLU A 314 -61.60 40.89 3.68
N THR A 315 -61.26 42.02 3.05
CA THR A 315 -60.45 42.00 1.81
C THR A 315 -59.02 41.53 2.03
N ILE A 316 -58.42 41.91 3.18
CA ILE A 316 -57.06 41.50 3.56
C ILE A 316 -57.05 40.00 3.86
N ARG A 317 -58.03 39.50 4.63
CA ARG A 317 -58.17 38.06 4.92
C ARG A 317 -58.31 37.22 3.65
N ARG A 318 -59.18 37.63 2.71
CA ARG A 318 -59.35 36.92 1.43
C ARG A 318 -58.07 36.91 0.59
N ALA A 319 -57.27 37.97 0.64
CA ALA A 319 -55.99 38.02 -0.08
C ALA A 319 -54.95 37.07 0.54
N VAL A 320 -54.91 36.98 1.88
CA VAL A 320 -54.03 36.04 2.60
C VAL A 320 -54.45 34.59 2.34
N GLU A 321 -55.73 34.26 2.46
CA GLU A 321 -56.28 32.92 2.17
C GLU A 321 -55.92 32.45 0.75
N LYS A 322 -56.11 33.32 -0.26
CA LYS A 322 -55.77 32.99 -1.65
C LYS A 322 -54.28 32.74 -1.87
N ASN A 323 -53.40 33.40 -1.11
CA ASN A 323 -51.97 33.17 -1.19
C ASN A 323 -51.57 31.89 -0.45
N LEU A 324 -52.22 31.56 0.67
CA LEU A 324 -52.04 30.30 1.39
C LEU A 324 -52.43 29.09 0.52
N GLU A 325 -53.57 29.16 -0.18
CA GLU A 325 -54.02 28.11 -1.11
C GLU A 325 -52.99 27.85 -2.22
N LYS A 326 -52.48 28.92 -2.85
CA LYS A 326 -51.46 28.81 -3.90
C LYS A 326 -50.14 28.25 -3.39
N ALA A 327 -49.71 28.66 -2.20
CA ALA A 327 -48.50 28.13 -1.59
C ALA A 327 -48.64 26.64 -1.26
N ALA A 328 -49.82 26.22 -0.78
CA ALA A 328 -50.13 24.81 -0.56
C ALA A 328 -50.17 24.00 -1.87
N GLU A 329 -50.66 24.59 -2.97
CA GLU A 329 -50.62 23.96 -4.29
C GLU A 329 -49.18 23.76 -4.78
N PHE A 330 -48.31 24.78 -4.64
CA PHE A 330 -46.89 24.66 -4.99
C PHE A 330 -46.13 23.66 -4.10
N LEU A 331 -46.49 23.56 -2.82
CA LEU A 331 -45.98 22.52 -1.92
C LEU A 331 -46.36 21.13 -2.42
N GLY A 332 -47.62 20.92 -2.82
CA GLY A 332 -48.07 19.66 -3.42
C GLY A 332 -47.33 19.29 -4.72
N GLN A 333 -46.86 20.28 -5.47
CA GLN A 333 -46.04 20.11 -6.68
C GLN A 333 -44.53 19.96 -6.39
N ARG A 334 -44.09 19.99 -5.12
CA ARG A 334 -42.68 20.02 -4.69
C ARG A 334 -41.87 21.19 -5.27
N ARG A 335 -42.51 22.32 -5.56
CA ARG A 335 -41.85 23.55 -6.03
C ARG A 335 -41.58 24.46 -4.84
N TYR A 336 -40.72 24.02 -3.93
CA TYR A 336 -40.48 24.66 -2.63
C TYR A 336 -40.09 26.14 -2.74
N GLY A 337 -39.19 26.48 -3.67
CA GLY A 337 -38.78 27.87 -3.90
C GLY A 337 -39.90 28.82 -4.37
N GLU A 338 -40.92 28.31 -5.07
CA GLU A 338 -42.08 29.12 -5.48
C GLU A 338 -43.13 29.19 -4.38
N ALA A 339 -43.33 28.11 -3.63
CA ALA A 339 -44.19 28.09 -2.44
C ALA A 339 -43.72 29.11 -1.40
N LEU A 340 -42.40 29.17 -1.12
CA LEU A 340 -41.81 30.14 -0.20
C LEU A 340 -42.04 31.58 -0.67
N ARG A 341 -41.85 31.89 -1.96
CA ARG A 341 -42.09 33.24 -2.52
C ARG A 341 -43.53 33.70 -2.33
N VAL A 342 -44.51 32.81 -2.53
CA VAL A 342 -45.93 33.14 -2.36
C VAL A 342 -46.27 33.34 -0.89
N ILE A 343 -45.66 32.57 0.02
CA ILE A 343 -45.80 32.78 1.46
C ILE A 343 -45.19 34.08 1.93
N THR A 344 -44.03 34.47 1.38
CA THR A 344 -43.44 35.77 1.70
C THR A 344 -44.40 36.90 1.33
N GLN A 345 -45.15 36.79 0.22
CA GLN A 345 -46.19 37.76 -0.15
C GLN A 345 -47.36 37.77 0.84
N ALA A 346 -47.80 36.61 1.35
CA ALA A 346 -48.82 36.53 2.40
C ALA A 346 -48.33 37.15 3.73
N TYR A 347 -47.06 36.93 4.08
CA TYR A 347 -46.42 37.48 5.27
C TYR A 347 -46.30 39.00 5.23
N PHE A 348 -46.07 39.59 4.05
CA PHE A 348 -46.09 41.05 3.87
C PHE A 348 -47.49 41.66 4.07
N ILE A 349 -48.57 40.90 3.84
CA ILE A 349 -49.96 41.37 3.99
C ILE A 349 -50.40 41.27 5.46
N ASP A 350 -50.08 40.17 6.14
CA ASP A 350 -50.33 39.99 7.57
C ASP A 350 -49.19 39.20 8.23
N PRO A 351 -48.21 39.89 8.86
CA PRO A 351 -47.07 39.26 9.52
C PRO A 351 -47.45 38.44 10.76
N SER A 352 -48.66 38.64 11.30
CA SER A 352 -49.09 38.03 12.57
C SER A 352 -49.92 36.77 12.36
N ASN A 353 -50.24 36.41 11.11
CA ASN A 353 -51.07 35.25 10.81
C ASN A 353 -50.30 33.95 11.07
N GLU A 354 -50.75 33.18 12.06
CA GLU A 354 -50.16 31.90 12.48
C GLU A 354 -50.19 30.84 11.36
N GLU A 355 -51.18 30.87 10.46
CA GLU A 355 -51.30 29.90 9.36
C GLU A 355 -50.18 30.09 8.31
N VAL A 356 -49.77 31.34 8.07
CA VAL A 356 -48.68 31.66 7.15
C VAL A 356 -47.35 31.12 7.69
N ILE A 357 -47.10 31.32 8.98
CA ILE A 357 -45.88 30.83 9.66
C ILE A 357 -45.87 29.29 9.74
N ALA A 358 -47.02 28.67 10.00
CA ALA A 358 -47.13 27.21 10.04
C ALA A 358 -46.86 26.58 8.66
N LEU A 359 -47.40 27.17 7.58
CA LEU A 359 -47.18 26.68 6.22
C LEU A 359 -45.72 26.88 5.77
N GLU A 360 -45.08 27.99 6.15
CA GLU A 360 -43.65 28.25 5.88
C GLU A 360 -42.77 27.17 6.50
N ARG A 361 -42.96 26.90 7.80
CA ARG A 361 -42.22 25.85 8.52
C ARG A 361 -42.39 24.48 7.88
N ARG A 362 -43.60 24.17 7.39
CA ARG A 362 -43.89 22.91 6.70
C ARG A 362 -43.15 22.82 5.37
N ILE A 363 -43.13 23.89 4.57
CA ILE A 363 -42.40 23.92 3.29
C ILE A 363 -40.90 23.73 3.50
N MET A 364 -40.33 24.40 4.50
CA MET A 364 -38.90 24.26 4.83
C MET A 364 -38.55 22.84 5.29
N ALA A 365 -39.42 22.21 6.10
CA ALA A 365 -39.21 20.83 6.56
C ALA A 365 -39.28 19.83 5.39
N GLU A 366 -40.27 19.96 4.50
CA GLU A 366 -40.40 19.07 3.33
C GLU A 366 -39.27 19.30 2.30
N GLU A 367 -38.75 20.52 2.15
CA GLU A 367 -37.57 20.81 1.32
C GLU A 367 -36.30 20.16 1.89
N GLU A 368 -36.09 20.25 3.21
CA GLU A 368 -34.95 19.63 3.87
C GLU A 368 -35.00 18.09 3.76
N GLU A 369 -36.17 17.48 3.95
CA GLU A 369 -36.35 16.04 3.75
C GLU A 369 -36.08 15.62 2.30
N ALA A 370 -36.54 16.40 1.31
CA ALA A 370 -36.27 16.14 -0.10
C ALA A 370 -34.77 16.20 -0.42
N LEU A 371 -34.06 17.19 0.12
CA LEU A 371 -32.60 17.31 -0.03
C LEU A 371 -31.85 16.15 0.61
N ARG A 372 -32.26 15.72 1.82
CA ARG A 372 -31.67 14.54 2.48
C ARG A 372 -31.84 13.27 1.64
N ILE A 373 -33.01 13.05 1.06
CA ILE A 373 -33.26 11.89 0.19
C ILE A 373 -32.37 11.95 -1.05
N GLU A 374 -32.24 13.11 -1.70
CA GLU A 374 -31.36 13.27 -2.87
C GLU A 374 -29.88 13.05 -2.52
N GLU A 375 -29.43 13.53 -1.35
CA GLU A 375 -28.08 13.28 -0.86
C GLU A 375 -27.83 11.80 -0.56
N GLU A 376 -28.79 11.10 0.06
CA GLU A 376 -28.70 9.65 0.28
C GLU A 376 -28.66 8.86 -1.02
N GLU A 377 -29.45 9.25 -2.04
CA GLU A 377 -29.40 8.64 -3.37
C GLU A 377 -28.05 8.87 -4.07
N LYS A 378 -27.49 10.08 -3.96
CA LYS A 378 -26.13 10.37 -4.46
C LYS A 378 -25.09 9.52 -3.75
N ARG A 379 -25.16 9.39 -2.42
CA ARG A 379 -24.26 8.53 -1.64
C ARG A 379 -24.36 7.07 -2.08
N ARG A 380 -25.57 6.54 -2.25
CA ARG A 380 -25.78 5.16 -2.75
C ARG A 380 -25.22 4.98 -4.17
N ALA A 381 -25.43 5.96 -5.05
CA ALA A 381 -24.90 5.91 -6.42
C ALA A 381 -23.36 5.94 -6.45
N ASP A 382 -22.72 6.73 -5.58
CA ASP A 382 -21.27 6.80 -5.46
C ASP A 382 -20.68 5.54 -4.80
N GLU A 383 -21.34 4.98 -3.79
CA GLU A 383 -20.98 3.68 -3.20
C GLU A 383 -21.09 2.56 -4.24
N ASP A 384 -22.14 2.54 -5.06
CA ASP A 384 -22.28 1.55 -6.13
C ASP A 384 -21.21 1.72 -7.22
N ARG A 385 -20.79 2.95 -7.53
CA ARG A 385 -19.64 3.19 -8.43
C ARG A 385 -18.35 2.64 -7.84
N ARG A 386 -18.08 2.88 -6.55
CA ARG A 386 -16.91 2.34 -5.85
C ARG A 386 -16.92 0.81 -5.83
N ARG A 387 -18.06 0.20 -5.48
CA ARG A 387 -18.22 -1.27 -5.49
C ARG A 387 -17.97 -1.88 -6.87
N ARG A 388 -18.41 -1.23 -7.95
CA ARG A 388 -18.11 -1.68 -9.32
C ARG A 388 -16.62 -1.61 -9.64
N GLN A 389 -15.94 -0.54 -9.25
CA GLN A 389 -14.50 -0.40 -9.44
C GLN A 389 -13.70 -1.42 -8.61
N GLU A 390 -14.09 -1.64 -7.36
CA GLU A 390 -13.49 -2.67 -6.50
C GLU A 390 -13.72 -4.08 -7.05
N ALA A 391 -14.94 -4.37 -7.54
CA ALA A 391 -15.24 -5.66 -8.17
C ALA A 391 -14.45 -5.88 -9.48
N GLU A 392 -14.25 -4.84 -10.28
CA GLU A 392 -13.40 -4.91 -11.49
C GLU A 392 -11.92 -5.15 -11.12
N LEU A 393 -11.40 -4.43 -10.13
CA LEU A 393 -10.04 -4.64 -9.62
C LEU A 393 -9.86 -6.05 -9.06
N HIS A 394 -10.83 -6.54 -8.28
CA HIS A 394 -10.81 -7.90 -7.75
C HIS A 394 -10.89 -8.95 -8.86
N ARG A 395 -11.69 -8.72 -9.91
CA ARG A 395 -11.74 -9.60 -11.08
C ARG A 395 -10.41 -9.64 -11.83
N LEU A 396 -9.75 -8.49 -12.01
CA LEU A 396 -8.42 -8.41 -12.61
C LEU A 396 -7.36 -9.11 -11.75
N ALA A 397 -7.42 -8.98 -10.42
CA ALA A 397 -6.52 -9.65 -9.50
C ALA A 397 -6.68 -11.18 -9.58
N ILE A 398 -7.92 -11.70 -9.59
CA ILE A 398 -8.18 -13.13 -9.79
C ILE A 398 -7.68 -13.61 -11.16
N GLU A 399 -7.84 -12.80 -12.21
CA GLU A 399 -7.36 -13.17 -13.55
C GLU A 399 -5.82 -13.22 -13.61
N GLN A 400 -5.13 -12.27 -12.96
CA GLN A 400 -3.67 -12.30 -12.84
C GLN A 400 -3.19 -13.52 -12.06
N GLN A 401 -3.80 -13.82 -10.92
CA GLN A 401 -3.46 -15.01 -10.12
C GLN A 401 -3.68 -16.30 -10.92
N LYS A 402 -4.76 -16.38 -11.72
CA LYS A 402 -4.97 -17.52 -12.62
C LYS A 402 -3.91 -17.61 -13.72
N ARG A 403 -3.47 -16.49 -14.29
CA ARG A 403 -2.39 -16.47 -15.28
C ARG A 403 -1.07 -16.92 -14.68
N GLU A 404 -0.78 -16.53 -13.44
CA GLU A 404 0.41 -16.98 -12.71
C GLU A 404 0.35 -18.48 -12.42
N GLN A 405 -0.78 -18.99 -11.94
CA GLN A 405 -0.97 -20.44 -11.73
C GLN A 405 -0.85 -21.24 -13.04
N ILE A 406 -1.38 -20.71 -14.15
CA ILE A 406 -1.21 -21.35 -15.47
C ILE A 406 0.25 -21.31 -15.89
N ARG A 407 0.95 -20.19 -15.68
CA ARG A 407 2.38 -20.07 -15.99
C ARG A 407 3.23 -21.04 -15.18
N GLU A 408 2.94 -21.16 -13.88
CA GLU A 408 3.60 -22.10 -12.99
C GLU A 408 3.35 -23.55 -13.43
N ARG A 409 2.11 -23.91 -13.76
CA ARG A 409 1.77 -25.23 -14.31
C ARG A 409 2.48 -25.53 -15.63
N VAL A 410 2.54 -24.57 -16.55
CA VAL A 410 3.25 -24.73 -17.82
C VAL A 410 4.75 -24.88 -17.58
N GLU A 411 5.31 -24.17 -16.60
CA GLU A 411 6.72 -24.28 -16.25
C GLU A 411 7.04 -25.64 -15.58
N THR A 412 6.17 -26.14 -14.70
CA THR A 412 6.34 -27.47 -14.10
C THR A 412 6.18 -28.57 -15.15
N GLU A 413 5.20 -28.48 -16.04
CA GLU A 413 5.05 -29.41 -17.17
C GLU A 413 6.26 -29.37 -18.11
N ALA A 414 6.79 -28.18 -18.42
CA ALA A 414 7.98 -28.04 -19.26
C ALA A 414 9.24 -28.62 -18.60
N LYS A 415 9.36 -28.54 -17.27
CA LYS A 415 10.44 -29.18 -16.51
C LYS A 415 10.32 -30.70 -16.57
N LEU A 416 9.12 -31.23 -16.34
CA LEU A 416 8.86 -32.68 -16.43
C LEU A 416 9.19 -33.23 -17.82
N LEU A 417 8.81 -32.54 -18.89
CA LEU A 417 9.14 -32.95 -20.26
C LEU A 417 10.65 -32.99 -20.53
N ARG A 418 11.42 -32.02 -20.01
CA ARG A 418 12.89 -32.02 -20.12
C ARG A 418 13.51 -33.18 -19.36
N ASP A 419 13.01 -33.42 -18.15
CA ASP A 419 13.48 -34.53 -17.30
C ASP A 419 13.18 -35.88 -17.97
N GLU A 420 12.01 -36.04 -18.60
CA GLU A 420 11.65 -37.23 -19.40
C GLU A 420 12.57 -37.42 -20.61
N GLU A 421 12.85 -36.36 -21.38
CA GLU A 421 13.78 -36.40 -22.52
C GLU A 421 15.21 -36.80 -22.08
N GLU A 422 15.68 -36.27 -20.96
CA GLU A 422 16.99 -36.62 -20.39
C GLU A 422 17.04 -38.07 -19.93
N VAL A 423 15.98 -38.56 -19.25
CA VAL A 423 15.87 -39.96 -18.84
C VAL A 423 15.90 -40.90 -20.05
N LEU A 424 15.14 -40.60 -21.12
CA LEU A 424 15.16 -41.36 -22.37
C LEU A 424 16.54 -41.37 -23.04
N LEU A 425 17.24 -40.24 -23.01
CA LEU A 425 18.62 -40.16 -23.52
C LEU A 425 19.58 -41.05 -22.73
N PHE A 426 19.47 -41.09 -21.40
CA PHE A 426 20.29 -41.98 -20.57
C PHE A 426 19.93 -43.45 -20.75
N LEU A 427 18.64 -43.78 -20.89
CA LEU A 427 18.17 -45.14 -21.17
C LEU A 427 18.66 -45.65 -22.53
N SER A 428 18.60 -44.83 -23.58
CA SER A 428 19.09 -45.19 -24.91
C SER A 428 20.61 -45.45 -24.91
N LYS A 429 21.39 -44.61 -24.21
CA LYS A 429 22.84 -44.83 -24.02
C LYS A 429 23.13 -46.10 -23.23
N ALA A 430 22.38 -46.36 -22.16
CA ALA A 430 22.52 -47.57 -21.36
C ALA A 430 22.24 -48.83 -22.20
N ARG A 431 21.15 -48.87 -22.99
CA ARG A 431 20.87 -49.95 -23.95
C ARG A 431 21.99 -50.14 -24.96
N GLY A 432 22.56 -49.04 -25.47
CA GLY A 432 23.74 -49.06 -26.34
C GLY A 432 24.95 -49.75 -25.68
N PHE A 433 25.26 -49.41 -24.43
CA PHE A 433 26.37 -50.03 -23.69
C PHE A 433 26.13 -51.50 -23.34
N VAL A 434 24.88 -51.90 -23.06
CA VAL A 434 24.51 -53.32 -22.89
C VAL A 434 24.83 -54.11 -24.15
N SER A 435 24.47 -53.59 -25.33
CA SER A 435 24.76 -54.25 -26.61
C SER A 435 26.25 -54.42 -26.89
N GLN A 436 27.09 -53.54 -26.33
CA GLN A 436 28.54 -53.58 -26.42
C GLN A 436 29.21 -54.43 -25.32
N GLY A 437 28.44 -55.00 -24.38
CA GLY A 437 28.95 -55.76 -23.23
C GLY A 437 29.64 -54.91 -22.15
N ARG A 438 29.47 -53.58 -22.16
CA ARG A 438 30.07 -52.65 -21.19
C ARG A 438 29.08 -52.36 -20.04
N PHE A 439 28.88 -53.35 -19.17
CA PHE A 439 27.84 -53.31 -18.14
C PHE A 439 28.03 -52.20 -17.09
N ASP A 440 29.26 -51.88 -16.69
CA ASP A 440 29.51 -50.87 -15.65
C ASP A 440 29.15 -49.45 -16.12
N GLU A 441 29.41 -49.13 -17.39
CA GLU A 441 29.01 -47.85 -17.99
C GLU A 441 27.51 -47.77 -18.24
N ALA A 442 26.88 -48.91 -18.53
CA ALA A 442 25.44 -48.97 -18.66
C ALA A 442 24.74 -48.72 -17.30
N LEU A 443 25.24 -49.33 -16.21
CA LEU A 443 24.77 -49.05 -14.85
C LEU A 443 25.03 -47.59 -14.42
N ALA A 444 26.15 -47.00 -14.80
CA ALA A 444 26.44 -45.59 -14.50
C ALA A 444 25.46 -44.63 -15.21
N ASN A 445 25.01 -44.93 -16.42
CA ASN A 445 23.99 -44.14 -17.12
C ASN A 445 22.59 -44.37 -16.54
N ILE A 446 22.26 -45.60 -16.12
CA ILE A 446 21.04 -45.89 -15.36
C ILE A 446 21.02 -45.12 -14.03
N GLY A 447 22.13 -45.06 -13.32
CA GLY A 447 22.23 -44.29 -12.07
C GLY A 447 22.05 -42.77 -12.28
N LYS A 448 22.35 -42.24 -13.47
CA LYS A 448 22.04 -40.84 -13.83
C LYS A 448 20.55 -40.66 -14.14
N ALA A 449 19.95 -41.57 -14.89
CA ALA A 449 18.51 -41.57 -15.13
C ALA A 449 17.71 -41.67 -13.81
N PHE A 450 18.14 -42.53 -12.89
CA PHE A 450 17.50 -42.75 -11.60
C PHE A 450 17.58 -41.52 -10.67
N LYS A 451 18.60 -40.67 -10.82
CA LYS A 451 18.69 -39.40 -10.08
C LYS A 451 17.69 -38.36 -10.57
N ILE A 452 17.26 -38.45 -11.83
CA ILE A 452 16.31 -37.53 -12.44
C ILE A 452 14.89 -38.00 -12.16
N ASN A 453 14.60 -39.29 -12.37
CA ASN A 453 13.30 -39.88 -12.03
C ASN A 453 13.48 -41.26 -11.35
N PRO A 454 13.45 -41.34 -10.01
CA PRO A 454 13.67 -42.58 -9.27
C PRO A 454 12.50 -43.57 -9.37
N PHE A 455 11.32 -43.14 -9.84
CA PHE A 455 10.11 -43.96 -9.89
C PHE A 455 9.78 -44.47 -11.29
N ASP A 456 10.63 -44.22 -12.29
CA ASP A 456 10.40 -44.71 -13.64
C ASP A 456 10.63 -46.23 -13.73
N GLY A 457 9.55 -46.96 -14.06
CA GLY A 457 9.56 -48.41 -14.20
C GLY A 457 10.45 -48.92 -15.34
N GLU A 458 10.72 -48.13 -16.38
CA GLU A 458 11.65 -48.53 -17.45
C GLU A 458 13.10 -48.58 -16.96
N ILE A 459 13.50 -47.66 -16.07
CA ILE A 459 14.83 -47.64 -15.47
C ILE A 459 15.06 -48.90 -14.64
N ALA A 460 14.08 -49.28 -13.81
CA ALA A 460 14.15 -50.47 -12.98
C ALA A 460 14.18 -51.77 -13.81
N LYS A 461 13.39 -51.84 -14.88
CA LYS A 461 13.41 -52.99 -15.82
C LYS A 461 14.76 -53.12 -16.51
N LEU A 462 15.26 -52.01 -17.07
CA LEU A 462 16.55 -52.03 -17.77
C LEU A 462 17.68 -52.40 -16.79
N GLN A 463 17.67 -51.87 -15.57
CA GLN A 463 18.66 -52.23 -14.54
C GLN A 463 18.70 -53.73 -14.25
N ARG A 464 17.53 -54.37 -14.12
CA ARG A 464 17.43 -55.84 -13.97
C ARG A 464 18.00 -56.57 -15.19
N GLU A 465 17.66 -56.13 -16.40
CA GLU A 465 18.20 -56.71 -17.63
C GLU A 465 19.74 -56.62 -17.69
N ILE A 466 20.32 -55.48 -17.29
CA ILE A 466 21.78 -55.30 -17.26
C ILE A 466 22.41 -56.29 -16.27
N LEU A 467 21.85 -56.43 -15.07
CA LEU A 467 22.36 -57.31 -14.03
C LEU A 467 22.24 -58.79 -14.43
N ASP A 468 21.13 -59.18 -15.05
CA ASP A 468 20.92 -60.55 -15.54
C ASP A 468 21.85 -60.87 -16.71
N ALA A 469 22.07 -59.93 -17.62
CA ALA A 469 23.05 -60.08 -18.71
C ALA A 469 24.48 -60.19 -18.15
N GLN A 470 24.83 -59.39 -17.14
CA GLN A 470 26.12 -59.46 -16.46
C GLN A 470 26.30 -60.80 -15.72
N LYS A 471 25.25 -61.31 -15.05
CA LYS A 471 25.24 -62.63 -14.40
C LYS A 471 25.40 -63.75 -15.42
N LYS A 472 24.67 -63.72 -16.55
CA LYS A 472 24.82 -64.70 -17.64
C LYS A 472 26.22 -64.69 -18.24
N MET A 473 26.81 -63.51 -18.48
CA MET A 473 28.20 -63.37 -18.93
C MET A 473 29.20 -63.90 -17.90
N LYS A 474 29.00 -63.63 -16.61
CA LYS A 474 29.83 -64.16 -15.54
C LYS A 474 29.68 -65.68 -15.41
N GLN A 475 28.47 -66.23 -15.54
CA GLN A 475 28.18 -67.68 -15.53
C GLN A 475 28.77 -68.40 -16.74
N GLN A 476 28.72 -67.80 -17.93
CA GLN A 476 29.42 -68.31 -19.12
C GLN A 476 30.94 -68.26 -18.94
N ARG A 477 31.47 -67.27 -18.21
CA ARG A 477 32.88 -67.22 -17.80
C ARG A 477 33.23 -68.15 -16.64
N SER A 478 32.28 -68.49 -15.78
CA SER A 478 32.46 -69.33 -14.58
C SER A 478 31.98 -70.78 -14.77
N GLY A 479 31.86 -71.24 -16.03
CA GLY A 479 31.73 -72.67 -16.37
C GLY A 479 32.91 -73.56 -15.93
N ALA A 480 33.89 -72.99 -15.23
CA ALA A 480 34.88 -73.71 -14.45
C ALA A 480 35.04 -72.99 -13.10
N PHE A 481 34.22 -73.37 -12.11
CA PHE A 481 34.49 -73.46 -10.66
C PHE A 481 33.15 -73.44 -9.90
N PRO A 482 32.93 -74.36 -8.93
CA PRO A 482 31.65 -74.50 -8.24
C PRO A 482 31.42 -73.34 -7.27
N ALA A 483 30.16 -72.92 -7.15
CA ALA A 483 29.69 -71.89 -6.23
C ALA A 483 29.84 -72.36 -4.76
N PRO A 484 30.10 -71.44 -3.82
CA PRO A 484 30.13 -71.77 -2.40
C PRO A 484 28.70 -71.96 -1.90
N GLU A 485 28.46 -73.12 -1.29
CA GLU A 485 27.31 -73.40 -0.43
C GLU A 485 27.36 -72.46 0.77
N HIS A 486 26.34 -71.60 0.92
CA HIS A 486 26.08 -70.90 2.17
C HIS A 486 25.21 -71.79 3.06
N SER A 487 25.68 -72.00 4.29
CA SER A 487 25.06 -72.84 5.31
C SER A 487 23.77 -72.19 5.86
N PRO A 488 22.69 -72.95 6.09
CA PRO A 488 21.41 -72.46 6.63
C PRO A 488 21.46 -71.99 8.10
N ALA A 489 22.64 -71.90 8.71
CA ALA A 489 22.82 -71.41 10.09
C ALA A 489 22.99 -69.88 10.18
N ASP A 490 23.33 -69.21 9.08
CA ASP A 490 23.51 -67.76 9.05
C ASP A 490 22.17 -67.02 8.88
N ASP A 491 21.19 -67.63 8.23
CA ASP A 491 19.87 -67.02 7.94
C ASP A 491 19.07 -66.75 9.23
N GLU A 492 19.13 -67.65 10.20
CA GLU A 492 18.41 -67.54 11.48
C GLU A 492 18.95 -66.39 12.36
N ALA A 493 20.26 -66.14 12.29
CA ALA A 493 20.90 -65.03 13.00
C ALA A 493 20.53 -63.67 12.38
N THR A 494 20.46 -63.57 11.05
CA THR A 494 19.99 -62.36 10.37
C THR A 494 18.54 -62.03 10.66
N ILE A 495 17.66 -63.04 10.74
CA ILE A 495 16.23 -62.84 11.08
C ILE A 495 16.09 -62.26 12.49
N ALA A 496 16.87 -62.74 13.46
CA ALA A 496 16.85 -62.23 14.83
C ALA A 496 17.29 -60.75 14.92
N VAL A 497 18.32 -60.36 14.15
CA VAL A 497 18.79 -58.96 14.10
C VAL A 497 17.74 -58.04 13.46
N ILE A 498 17.07 -58.49 12.40
CA ILE A 498 15.97 -57.73 11.76
C ILE A 498 14.82 -57.51 12.76
N GLN A 499 14.42 -58.53 13.51
CA GLN A 499 13.38 -58.40 14.54
C GLN A 499 13.77 -57.42 15.64
N GLN A 500 15.05 -57.37 16.02
CA GLN A 500 15.55 -56.41 16.98
C GLN A 500 15.42 -54.96 16.48
N HIS A 501 15.78 -54.69 15.22
CA HIS A 501 15.62 -53.37 14.62
C HIS A 501 14.14 -52.97 14.47
N ILE A 502 13.25 -53.91 14.16
CA ILE A 502 11.79 -53.68 14.13
C ILE A 502 11.26 -53.25 15.51
N LEU A 503 11.71 -53.92 16.58
CA LEU A 503 11.31 -53.57 17.95
C LEU A 503 11.85 -52.19 18.36
N ALA A 504 13.10 -51.88 18.02
CA ALA A 504 13.69 -50.57 18.25
C ALA A 504 12.92 -49.46 17.50
N ALA A 505 12.62 -49.66 16.23
CA ALA A 505 11.84 -48.72 15.42
C ALA A 505 10.45 -48.46 16.03
N ARG A 506 9.76 -49.51 16.52
CA ARG A 506 8.47 -49.36 17.23
C ARG A 506 8.61 -48.58 18.54
N GLN A 507 9.70 -48.77 19.27
CA GLN A 507 9.98 -48.01 20.49
C GLN A 507 10.23 -46.53 20.19
N HIS A 508 11.05 -46.21 19.18
CA HIS A 508 11.30 -44.83 18.75
C HIS A 508 10.03 -44.16 18.23
N ARG A 509 9.19 -44.88 17.48
CA ARG A 509 7.85 -44.44 17.06
C ARG A 509 6.98 -44.07 18.26
N SER A 510 6.89 -44.93 19.27
CA SER A 510 6.10 -44.65 20.49
C SER A 510 6.59 -43.44 21.29
N SER A 511 7.86 -43.07 21.10
CA SER A 511 8.48 -41.89 21.73
C SER A 511 8.47 -40.65 20.81
N HIS A 512 7.80 -40.70 19.66
CA HIS A 512 7.76 -39.65 18.63
C HIS A 512 9.14 -39.28 18.01
N HIS A 513 10.15 -40.15 18.14
CA HIS A 513 11.45 -39.99 17.49
C HIS A 513 11.44 -40.62 16.10
N TYR A 514 10.58 -40.11 15.21
CA TYR A 514 10.30 -40.73 13.92
C TYR A 514 11.52 -40.83 12.99
N LYS A 515 12.47 -39.89 13.06
CA LYS A 515 13.72 -39.93 12.26
C LYS A 515 14.60 -41.12 12.66
N GLU A 516 14.78 -41.32 13.96
CA GLU A 516 15.53 -42.47 14.50
C GLU A 516 14.83 -43.79 14.18
N ALA A 517 13.48 -43.80 14.21
CA ALA A 517 12.70 -44.98 13.84
C ALA A 517 12.86 -45.36 12.37
N LEU A 518 12.94 -44.37 11.46
CA LEU A 518 13.21 -44.60 10.02
C LEU A 518 14.65 -45.05 9.77
N ASP A 519 15.62 -44.56 10.54
CA ASP A 519 17.02 -44.99 10.46
C ASP A 519 17.19 -46.46 10.88
N GLU A 520 16.49 -46.91 11.93
CA GLU A 520 16.45 -48.32 12.35
C GLU A 520 15.82 -49.23 11.28
N ILE A 521 14.77 -48.76 10.60
CA ILE A 521 14.17 -49.47 9.46
C ILE A 521 15.15 -49.52 8.28
N ALA A 522 15.87 -48.45 7.99
CA ALA A 522 16.87 -48.43 6.93
C ALA A 522 18.04 -49.39 7.22
N GLN A 523 18.40 -49.60 8.49
CA GLN A 523 19.36 -50.63 8.90
C GLN A 523 18.80 -52.04 8.66
N ALA A 524 17.52 -52.27 8.98
CA ALA A 524 16.86 -53.55 8.72
C ALA A 524 16.75 -53.88 7.22
N TYR A 525 16.48 -52.89 6.35
CA TYR A 525 16.45 -53.06 4.90
C TYR A 525 17.80 -53.46 4.29
N ARG A 526 18.93 -53.13 4.93
CA ARG A 526 20.26 -53.58 4.48
C ARG A 526 20.44 -55.09 4.64
N LEU A 527 19.71 -55.70 5.57
CA LEU A 527 19.77 -57.12 5.87
C LEU A 527 18.76 -57.91 5.03
N ASP A 528 17.53 -57.42 4.89
CA ASP A 528 16.51 -58.01 4.02
C ASP A 528 15.69 -56.93 3.27
N PRO A 529 16.01 -56.66 1.99
CA PRO A 529 15.31 -55.66 1.19
C PRO A 529 13.85 -56.01 0.82
N MET A 530 13.39 -57.25 1.04
CA MET A 530 12.06 -57.71 0.59
C MET A 530 11.10 -58.06 1.73
N ASN A 531 11.42 -57.69 2.96
CA ASN A 531 10.58 -57.98 4.12
C ASN A 531 9.29 -57.11 4.14
N GLU A 532 8.12 -57.74 4.01
CA GLU A 532 6.82 -57.04 3.98
C GLU A 532 6.50 -56.30 5.28
N ASP A 533 6.95 -56.80 6.44
CA ASP A 533 6.70 -56.18 7.75
C ASP A 533 7.45 -54.84 7.89
N LEU A 534 8.62 -54.71 7.27
CA LEU A 534 9.39 -53.46 7.23
C LEU A 534 8.67 -52.40 6.40
N PHE A 535 8.13 -52.77 5.23
CA PHE A 535 7.35 -51.87 4.38
C PHE A 535 6.09 -51.36 5.06
N ALA A 536 5.35 -52.25 5.73
CA ALA A 536 4.16 -51.85 6.48
C ALA A 536 4.50 -50.88 7.63
N LEU A 537 5.55 -51.18 8.40
CA LEU A 537 5.98 -50.35 9.52
C LEU A 537 6.53 -48.99 9.06
N GLU A 538 7.28 -48.94 7.96
CA GLU A 538 7.76 -47.70 7.37
C GLU A 538 6.60 -46.80 6.93
N GLY A 539 5.60 -47.36 6.25
CA GLY A 539 4.41 -46.63 5.82
C GLY A 539 3.64 -46.03 6.99
N GLU A 540 3.47 -46.78 8.09
CA GLU A 540 2.83 -46.28 9.31
C GLU A 540 3.62 -45.13 9.95
N ILE A 541 4.94 -45.29 10.08
CA ILE A 541 5.82 -44.28 10.69
C ILE A 541 5.86 -43.00 9.86
N GLN A 542 5.90 -43.11 8.53
CA GLN A 542 5.87 -41.95 7.64
C GLN A 542 4.53 -41.19 7.75
N GLN A 543 3.39 -41.88 7.83
CA GLN A 543 2.10 -41.24 8.02
C GLN A 543 1.99 -40.52 9.37
N GLU A 544 2.48 -41.14 10.45
CA GLU A 544 2.50 -40.50 11.77
C GLU A 544 3.48 -39.32 11.83
N PHE A 545 4.63 -39.43 11.18
CA PHE A 545 5.61 -38.34 11.06
C PHE A 545 5.02 -37.12 10.36
N LEU A 546 4.33 -37.31 9.22
CA LEU A 546 3.68 -36.22 8.50
C LEU A 546 2.60 -35.53 9.35
N LYS A 547 1.77 -36.31 10.06
CA LYS A 547 0.76 -35.74 10.97
C LYS A 547 1.41 -34.94 12.10
N HIS A 548 2.49 -35.44 12.67
CA HIS A 548 3.22 -34.75 13.74
C HIS A 548 3.91 -33.48 13.23
N GLU A 549 4.51 -33.48 12.02
CA GLU A 549 5.04 -32.26 11.41
C GLU A 549 3.94 -31.22 11.14
N GLU A 550 2.78 -31.65 10.63
CA GLU A 550 1.62 -30.75 10.45
C GLU A 550 1.14 -30.16 11.79
N GLU A 551 1.09 -30.96 12.85
CA GLU A 551 0.73 -30.49 14.19
C GLU A 551 1.76 -29.50 14.75
N GLN A 552 3.06 -29.77 14.58
CA GLN A 552 4.12 -28.84 14.97
C GLN A 552 4.04 -27.54 14.18
N GLN A 553 3.82 -27.58 12.87
CA GLN A 553 3.63 -26.38 12.06
C GLN A 553 2.40 -25.58 12.50
N LYS A 554 1.27 -26.25 12.77
CA LYS A 554 0.07 -25.59 13.31
C LYS A 554 0.35 -24.95 14.67
N GLN A 555 1.10 -25.62 15.56
CA GLN A 555 1.50 -25.06 16.86
C GLN A 555 2.46 -23.87 16.72
N GLU A 556 3.40 -23.92 15.78
CA GLU A 556 4.28 -22.80 15.49
C GLU A 556 3.52 -21.61 14.90
N GLU A 557 2.56 -21.86 14.01
CA GLU A 557 1.71 -20.81 13.43
C GLU A 557 0.83 -20.17 14.49
N THR A 558 0.19 -20.94 15.37
CA THR A 558 -0.60 -20.39 16.48
C THR A 558 0.28 -19.60 17.45
N SER A 559 1.48 -20.10 17.78
CA SER A 559 2.46 -19.40 18.60
C SER A 559 2.93 -18.09 17.96
N LYS A 560 3.21 -18.07 16.65
CA LYS A 560 3.58 -16.85 15.90
C LYS A 560 2.43 -15.83 15.89
N LYS A 561 1.18 -16.28 15.67
CA LYS A 561 -0.02 -15.43 15.75
C LYS A 561 -0.19 -14.84 17.15
N ASP A 562 -0.07 -15.67 18.19
CA ASP A 562 -0.14 -15.22 19.59
C ASP A 562 0.97 -14.22 19.94
N GLN A 563 2.19 -14.46 19.48
CA GLN A 563 3.29 -13.52 19.67
C GLN A 563 3.03 -12.18 18.94
N GLY A 564 2.49 -12.23 17.73
CA GLY A 564 2.07 -11.06 16.96
C GLY A 564 1.03 -10.23 17.70
N ILE A 565 -0.02 -10.88 18.19
CA ILE A 565 -1.09 -10.24 18.98
C ILE A 565 -0.53 -9.63 20.28
N ARG A 566 0.33 -10.34 21.00
CA ARG A 566 0.93 -9.81 22.24
C ARG A 566 1.77 -8.56 21.98
N LYS A 567 2.56 -8.55 20.90
CA LYS A 567 3.37 -7.40 20.51
C LYS A 567 2.51 -6.21 20.12
N SER A 568 1.49 -6.42 19.28
CA SER A 568 0.59 -5.33 18.86
C SER A 568 -0.21 -4.76 20.03
N LEU A 569 -0.68 -5.59 20.95
CA LEU A 569 -1.33 -5.12 22.19
C LEU A 569 -0.39 -4.32 23.09
N ALA A 570 0.90 -4.69 23.17
CA ALA A 570 1.89 -3.90 23.92
C ALA A 570 2.11 -2.52 23.28
N MET A 571 2.23 -2.45 21.95
CA MET A 571 2.35 -1.19 21.21
C MET A 571 1.10 -0.32 21.34
N ALA A 572 -0.09 -0.93 21.28
CA ALA A 572 -1.36 -0.23 21.50
C ALA A 572 -1.43 0.41 22.89
N ARG A 573 -0.98 -0.30 23.94
CA ARG A 573 -0.90 0.24 25.30
C ARG A 573 0.11 1.38 25.43
N GLU A 574 1.24 1.29 24.74
CA GLU A 574 2.23 2.37 24.69
C GLU A 574 1.72 3.60 23.92
N ALA A 575 1.03 3.41 22.80
CA ALA A 575 0.41 4.51 22.06
C ALA A 575 -0.71 5.17 22.88
N LEU A 576 -1.51 4.37 23.60
CA LEU A 576 -2.54 4.88 24.51
C LEU A 576 -1.94 5.72 25.65
N SER A 577 -0.79 5.33 26.21
CA SER A 577 -0.14 6.13 27.27
C SER A 577 0.47 7.45 26.77
N ARG A 578 0.61 7.60 25.45
CA ARG A 578 1.04 8.85 24.78
C ARG A 578 -0.13 9.69 24.25
N ASP A 579 -1.38 9.32 24.58
CA ASP A 579 -2.60 9.95 24.06
C ASP A 579 -2.73 9.91 22.52
N SER A 580 -2.03 8.99 21.85
CA SER A 580 -2.10 8.78 20.40
C SER A 580 -3.20 7.77 20.07
N TYR A 581 -4.47 8.16 20.25
CA TYR A 581 -5.62 7.25 20.13
C TYR A 581 -5.76 6.60 18.75
N ALA A 582 -5.49 7.35 17.67
CA ALA A 582 -5.56 6.82 16.31
C ALA A 582 -4.50 5.74 16.04
N GLU A 583 -3.28 5.95 16.53
CA GLU A 583 -2.19 4.98 16.43
C GLU A 583 -2.48 3.74 17.28
N ALA A 584 -2.99 3.94 18.50
CA ALA A 584 -3.39 2.85 19.38
C ALA A 584 -4.48 1.96 18.75
N LEU A 585 -5.51 2.57 18.13
CA LEU A 585 -6.53 1.83 17.38
C LEU A 585 -5.93 1.08 16.19
N GLY A 586 -5.00 1.68 15.45
CA GLY A 586 -4.30 1.01 14.35
C GLY A 586 -3.55 -0.25 14.80
N TRP A 587 -2.89 -0.22 15.95
CA TRP A 587 -2.25 -1.41 16.53
C TRP A 587 -3.26 -2.48 16.98
N VAL A 588 -4.43 -2.08 17.49
CA VAL A 588 -5.51 -3.01 17.85
C VAL A 588 -6.15 -3.63 16.61
N ASP A 589 -6.37 -2.87 15.54
CA ASP A 589 -6.87 -3.37 14.25
C ASP A 589 -5.90 -4.40 13.65
N TYR A 590 -4.60 -4.11 13.71
CA TYR A 590 -3.57 -5.08 13.32
C TYR A 590 -3.62 -6.36 14.17
N ALA A 591 -3.85 -6.24 15.48
CA ALA A 591 -4.03 -7.39 16.37
C ALA A 591 -5.28 -8.22 15.99
N MET A 592 -6.40 -7.56 15.68
CA MET A 592 -7.65 -8.21 15.27
C MET A 592 -7.54 -8.94 13.92
N SER A 593 -6.59 -8.56 13.06
CA SER A 593 -6.34 -9.26 11.80
C SER A 593 -5.82 -10.71 12.01
N PHE A 594 -5.22 -11.00 13.16
CA PHE A 594 -4.77 -12.36 13.52
C PHE A 594 -5.89 -13.18 14.15
N ASP A 595 -6.68 -12.57 15.05
CA ASP A 595 -7.85 -13.17 15.68
C ASP A 595 -8.87 -12.09 16.08
N MET A 596 -10.00 -12.08 15.37
CA MET A 596 -11.06 -11.08 15.54
C MET A 596 -11.87 -11.28 16.82
N GLN A 597 -11.90 -12.49 17.40
CA GLN A 597 -12.74 -12.81 18.56
C GLN A 597 -11.98 -12.85 19.88
N ARG A 598 -10.69 -12.54 19.87
CA ARG A 598 -9.89 -12.53 21.09
C ARG A 598 -10.39 -11.44 22.05
N PHE A 599 -10.70 -11.86 23.27
CA PHE A 599 -11.27 -10.97 24.29
C PHE A 599 -10.35 -9.80 24.64
N GLU A 600 -9.04 -10.04 24.75
CA GLU A 600 -8.05 -9.01 25.13
C GLU A 600 -7.96 -7.86 24.12
N THR A 601 -8.09 -8.15 22.82
CA THR A 601 -8.07 -7.12 21.75
C THR A 601 -9.33 -6.28 21.74
N LEU A 602 -10.49 -6.90 21.92
CA LEU A 602 -11.76 -6.18 22.05
C LEU A 602 -11.78 -5.29 23.30
N GLN A 603 -11.29 -5.80 24.44
CA GLN A 603 -11.17 -5.02 25.66
C GLN A 603 -10.25 -3.80 25.47
N MET A 604 -9.10 -3.98 24.81
CA MET A 604 -8.17 -2.87 24.53
C MET A 604 -8.82 -1.81 23.63
N ARG A 605 -9.58 -2.22 22.61
CA ARG A 605 -10.33 -1.29 21.75
C ARG A 605 -11.31 -0.44 22.55
N ASP A 606 -12.12 -1.09 23.38
CA ASP A 606 -13.11 -0.43 24.25
C ASP A 606 -12.44 0.57 25.22
N GLU A 607 -11.27 0.21 25.76
CA GLU A 607 -10.49 1.10 26.64
C GLU A 607 -10.01 2.36 25.89
N ILE A 608 -9.50 2.21 24.67
CA ILE A 608 -9.05 3.31 23.83
C ILE A 608 -10.21 4.23 23.45
N GLU A 609 -11.35 3.67 22.99
CA GLU A 609 -12.52 4.45 22.60
C GLU A 609 -13.11 5.24 23.78
N ARG A 610 -13.14 4.66 24.99
CA ARG A 610 -13.58 5.38 26.20
C ARG A 610 -12.63 6.51 26.57
N ALA A 611 -11.32 6.32 26.41
CA ALA A 611 -10.33 7.35 26.70
C ALA A 611 -10.42 8.51 25.70
N GLN A 612 -10.60 8.19 24.40
CA GLN A 612 -10.80 9.20 23.36
C GLN A 612 -12.05 10.06 23.61
N ARG A 613 -13.19 9.44 23.93
CA ARG A 613 -14.43 10.18 24.26
C ARG A 613 -14.23 11.11 25.45
N LYS A 614 -13.52 10.68 26.49
CA LYS A 614 -13.20 11.53 27.64
C LYS A 614 -12.35 12.74 27.26
N LEU A 615 -11.37 12.58 26.36
CA LEU A 615 -10.55 13.70 25.88
C LEU A 615 -11.39 14.67 25.04
N GLU A 616 -12.24 14.16 24.15
CA GLU A 616 -13.15 14.99 23.34
C GLU A 616 -14.13 15.77 24.23
N GLU A 617 -14.67 15.13 25.26
CA GLU A 617 -15.51 15.79 26.28
C GLU A 617 -14.74 16.87 27.06
N GLN A 618 -13.47 16.62 27.43
CA GLN A 618 -12.62 17.61 28.09
C GLN A 618 -12.37 18.82 27.19
N LYS A 619 -11.97 18.60 25.93
CA LYS A 619 -11.77 19.68 24.95
C LYS A 619 -13.05 20.49 24.72
N ALA A 620 -14.19 19.80 24.56
CA ALA A 620 -15.48 20.48 24.41
C ALA A 620 -15.86 21.31 25.65
N ASN A 621 -15.46 20.88 26.85
CA ASN A 621 -15.67 21.65 28.08
C ASN A 621 -14.69 22.83 28.19
N GLU A 622 -13.43 22.67 27.77
CA GLU A 622 -12.46 23.77 27.68
C GLU A 622 -12.90 24.84 26.68
N ASP A 623 -13.41 24.43 25.51
CA ASP A 623 -13.96 25.33 24.50
C ASP A 623 -15.17 26.10 25.05
N LYS A 624 -16.10 25.42 25.75
CA LYS A 624 -17.21 26.08 26.44
C LYS A 624 -16.72 27.08 27.48
N GLU A 625 -15.69 26.73 28.24
CA GLU A 625 -15.10 27.60 29.26
C GLU A 625 -14.47 28.86 28.65
N LEU A 626 -13.76 28.73 27.52
CA LEU A 626 -13.21 29.87 26.77
C LEU A 626 -14.32 30.82 26.29
N VAL A 627 -15.42 30.27 25.75
CA VAL A 627 -16.57 31.08 25.32
C VAL A 627 -17.25 31.76 26.51
N ILE A 628 -17.37 31.08 27.65
CA ILE A 628 -17.86 31.66 28.91
C ILE A 628 -16.95 32.83 29.34
N GLN A 629 -15.63 32.65 29.35
CA GLN A 629 -14.68 33.70 29.71
C GLN A 629 -14.75 34.91 28.78
N PHE A 630 -14.96 34.69 27.48
CA PHE A 630 -15.18 35.75 26.50
C PHE A 630 -16.43 36.58 26.85
N HIS A 631 -17.57 35.92 27.08
CA HIS A 631 -18.81 36.61 27.47
C HIS A 631 -18.69 37.34 28.81
N LEU A 632 -17.98 36.77 29.79
CA LEU A 632 -17.74 37.43 31.08
C LEU A 632 -16.85 38.66 30.93
N SER A 633 -15.81 38.61 30.08
CA SER A 633 -14.94 39.75 29.82
C SER A 633 -15.72 40.90 29.17
N LYS A 634 -16.56 40.58 28.18
CA LYS A 634 -17.43 41.54 27.51
C LYS A 634 -18.50 42.13 28.44
N ALA A 635 -19.05 41.31 29.35
CA ALA A 635 -19.93 41.79 30.40
C ALA A 635 -19.22 42.78 31.34
N MET A 636 -17.96 42.50 31.72
CA MET A 636 -17.16 43.43 32.53
C MET A 636 -16.84 44.74 31.79
N GLU A 637 -16.59 44.68 30.49
CA GLU A 637 -16.45 45.87 29.63
C GLU A 637 -17.73 46.72 29.64
N PHE A 638 -18.91 46.12 29.42
CA PHE A 638 -20.18 46.83 29.51
C PHE A 638 -20.48 47.39 30.91
N ILE A 639 -20.05 46.71 31.97
CA ILE A 639 -20.13 47.25 33.34
C ILE A 639 -19.30 48.53 33.45
N SER A 640 -18.08 48.54 32.89
CA SER A 640 -17.22 49.72 32.90
C SER A 640 -17.80 50.90 32.09
N GLU A 641 -18.57 50.60 31.04
CA GLU A 641 -19.32 51.59 30.24
C GLU A 641 -20.66 52.01 30.86
N ASN A 642 -21.03 51.50 32.05
CA ASN A 642 -22.34 51.73 32.69
C ASN A 642 -23.56 51.19 31.90
N ARG A 643 -23.34 50.20 31.03
CA ARG A 643 -24.37 49.56 30.19
C ARG A 643 -24.89 48.26 30.82
N ALA A 644 -25.72 48.41 31.84
CA ALA A 644 -26.13 47.29 32.70
C ALA A 644 -27.00 46.22 32.01
N PHE A 645 -27.85 46.58 31.04
CA PHE A 645 -28.72 45.60 30.37
C PHE A 645 -27.92 44.67 29.46
N GLU A 646 -26.98 45.22 28.70
CA GLU A 646 -26.08 44.46 27.84
C GLU A 646 -25.14 43.57 28.65
N ALA A 647 -24.64 44.06 29.78
CA ALA A 647 -23.85 43.24 30.71
C ALA A 647 -24.65 42.03 31.25
N ILE A 648 -25.91 42.22 31.64
CA ILE A 648 -26.77 41.11 32.09
C ILE A 648 -27.00 40.09 30.97
N PHE A 649 -27.24 40.56 29.75
CA PHE A 649 -27.45 39.70 28.59
C PHE A 649 -26.23 38.80 28.30
N GLU A 650 -25.02 39.38 28.31
CA GLU A 650 -23.78 38.60 28.12
C GLU A 650 -23.55 37.59 29.26
N VAL A 651 -23.89 37.94 30.50
CA VAL A 651 -23.83 36.99 31.64
C VAL A 651 -24.85 35.86 31.50
N ASP A 652 -26.05 36.14 31.02
CA ASP A 652 -27.06 35.12 30.76
C ASP A 652 -26.66 34.18 29.61
N LEU A 653 -25.95 34.68 28.58
CA LEU A 653 -25.35 33.84 27.54
C LEU A 653 -24.29 32.90 28.12
N ALA A 654 -23.41 33.39 29.00
CA ALA A 654 -22.43 32.56 29.71
C ALA A 654 -23.12 31.47 30.56
N LEU A 655 -24.20 31.79 31.27
CA LEU A 655 -24.96 30.83 32.08
C LEU A 655 -25.76 29.81 31.25
N ARG A 656 -26.12 30.11 30.00
CA ARG A 656 -26.72 29.12 29.09
C ARG A 656 -25.71 28.03 28.71
N LEU A 657 -24.43 28.38 28.62
CA LEU A 657 -23.35 27.43 28.31
C LEU A 657 -22.99 26.56 29.53
N ASN A 658 -22.95 27.16 30.73
CA ASN A 658 -22.80 26.43 31.99
C ASN A 658 -23.65 27.09 33.10
N PRO A 659 -24.81 26.50 33.45
CA PRO A 659 -25.73 27.07 34.44
C PRO A 659 -25.15 27.20 35.85
N GLN A 660 -24.10 26.44 36.17
CA GLN A 660 -23.46 26.43 37.48
C GLN A 660 -22.12 27.18 37.50
N HIS A 661 -21.78 27.93 36.45
CA HIS A 661 -20.49 28.62 36.38
C HIS A 661 -20.38 29.69 37.49
N PRO A 662 -19.43 29.55 38.44
CA PRO A 662 -19.41 30.36 39.66
C PRO A 662 -19.13 31.83 39.38
N GLY A 663 -18.24 32.14 38.42
CA GLY A 663 -17.92 33.51 38.03
C GLY A 663 -19.09 34.24 37.40
N ALA A 664 -19.92 33.53 36.61
CA ALA A 664 -21.07 34.10 35.94
C ALA A 664 -22.22 34.37 36.93
N LEU A 665 -22.48 33.43 37.84
CA LEU A 665 -23.45 33.61 38.93
C LEU A 665 -23.06 34.77 39.85
N ALA A 666 -21.79 34.89 40.23
CA ALA A 666 -21.30 35.99 41.05
C ALA A 666 -21.44 37.34 40.36
N LEU A 667 -21.12 37.42 39.06
CA LEU A 667 -21.26 38.67 38.28
C LEU A 667 -22.74 39.06 38.12
N ARG A 668 -23.62 38.07 37.90
CA ARG A 668 -25.07 38.28 37.85
C ARG A 668 -25.63 38.85 39.14
N ALA A 669 -25.24 38.29 40.29
CA ALA A 669 -25.67 38.79 41.60
C ALA A 669 -25.26 40.25 41.82
N LYS A 670 -24.00 40.60 41.52
CA LYS A 670 -23.49 41.99 41.61
C LYS A 670 -24.27 42.96 40.72
N LEU A 671 -24.60 42.56 39.49
CA LEU A 671 -25.38 43.37 38.56
C LEU A 671 -26.80 43.66 39.08
N TYR A 672 -27.45 42.67 39.71
CA TYR A 672 -28.77 42.87 40.31
C TYR A 672 -28.73 43.72 41.60
N GLU A 673 -27.70 43.58 42.44
CA GLU A 673 -27.52 44.43 43.63
C GLU A 673 -27.34 45.90 43.24
N ASN A 674 -26.50 46.21 42.25
CA ASN A 674 -26.29 47.58 41.76
C ASN A 674 -27.56 48.18 41.13
N ARG A 675 -28.40 47.35 40.51
CA ARG A 675 -29.68 47.78 39.94
C ARG A 675 -30.75 47.99 41.02
N GLY A 676 -30.74 47.18 42.09
CA GLY A 676 -31.59 47.37 43.25
C GLY A 676 -31.28 48.64 44.05
N ALA A 677 -30.01 49.08 44.04
CA ALA A 677 -29.56 50.30 44.72
C ALA A 677 -29.90 51.62 43.98
N THR A 678 -30.32 51.56 42.71
CA THR A 678 -30.58 52.74 41.86
C THR A 678 -32.06 53.02 41.60
N LEU A 679 -32.98 52.21 42.17
CA LEU A 679 -34.40 52.55 42.21
C LEU A 679 -34.66 53.41 43.46
N PRO A 680 -34.92 54.73 43.33
CA PRO A 680 -35.42 55.51 44.45
C PRO A 680 -36.80 54.98 44.86
N ALA A 681 -36.99 54.81 46.17
CA ALA A 681 -38.27 54.45 46.78
C ALA A 681 -39.35 55.50 46.55
#